data_AF-A0A1E4B790-F1
#
_entry.id   AF-A0A1E4B790-F1
#
_cell.length_a   1.000
_cell.length_b   1.000
_cell.length_c   1.000
_cell.angle_alpha   90.00
_cell.angle_beta   90.00
_cell.angle_gamma   90.00
#
_symmetry.space_group_name_H-M   'P 1'
#
loop_
_entity.id
_entity.type
_entity.pdbx_description
1 polymer ?
#
loop_
_entity_poly.entity_id
_entity_poly.type
_entity_poly.pdbx_seq_one_letter_code
_entity_poly.pdbx_strand_id
1 'polypeptide(L)'
;MPLPLLLAAALLQGAASPSPAPATATAQAHATQPPMRDPAFAPDGRLAVSIDGDLWVQRGPGRDAGWLRLTAGGAWDREPAWSPDGASLVFTSDRAGGLDLWRVAVRDGGAGEPERLTSDRDDDTEPSVGPGGAIVFTRGRGSQARLWVRDANGAERRLTRHELPERWGTWSPDGERMAYVQLTETGRRLRVRGAGEQAGDTVVVSDRAVERPAWAPDGTRLAFGSATPRAATYVAARDGRYVNVATFVRGSVAWSPDGRWLAVAESEGEEPGYNGDPQRLRDRVAESLGNVARLQWVDAPVAPREAAAMASPPAVPDRRARNAELFDRIWERLDRLYFAAPSPAAPSPAARRQDWRTLRDAYRPRALAAASDVELERVVHRMLRERPPFRDEAVGRAAVSSAHPLATEAGLEVMRKGGNVVDAAVAVSFALGVVEPDASGMGGYGEMLIHLEGMERPVLFEFMARVPEEAGLSNASLLQDGRYPPDGPVLAMVPGTVAGMHAAWKKHGSGKVPWSDLLAPAIRAARDGYVVSDGLATTLMRERAAFAKYEGSRALFFRDGTPLAAGDTIRNPDLAWTLEQVAKGGADGFYRGEVARRLVQDLRGKGSAMRPADLARYFAAEREPVHATYRGNAVFSSAPPVGGGALLAAQLNNLERFGVPRPYADDAPSLHAMIAAWQLAPSLRNRIADPSLWPVNTEPFTSKDTAAVRWRCFTPGRALDPAIFRGDTLRCAAPALPKEGHAARGARDDAPERDAELAPGAWGARDECAGLDHASGSDCRPQGTTAFAVGDAEGNLVAVTQTLGTWGGNFYVTPGLGFLYNDKLTSYGTDPGSYGARLPYARHGSTLAPTIVFRGEGSARRPWFALGAAGNAWITSAVYQTLVGMSDLGLGPQRALELPRFLSGQRGGGGAPGSRVPVIDLEDGFSPDVVATLRDMGYRLEMISLKGELRMGYGAAVMIDGARVRGGGDPRRAGTAGAIAGASAGTK
;
A
#
# COMPACT_ATOMS: atom_id res chain seq x y z
N MET A 1 -13.68 -18.81 -14.85
CA MET A 1 -14.06 -17.48 -14.36
C MET A 1 -15.09 -17.71 -13.26
N PRO A 2 -14.72 -17.40 -12.00
CA PRO A 2 -15.19 -16.32 -11.14
C PRO A 2 -14.09 -15.43 -10.54
N LEU A 3 -14.34 -14.14 -10.68
CA LEU A 3 -13.81 -13.00 -9.97
C LEU A 3 -12.78 -13.23 -8.84
N PRO A 4 -11.74 -12.38 -8.81
CA PRO A 4 -10.90 -12.18 -7.64
C PRO A 4 -11.71 -11.43 -6.57
N LEU A 5 -12.18 -12.12 -5.54
CA LEU A 5 -12.70 -11.50 -4.31
C LEU A 5 -12.26 -12.34 -3.09
N LEU A 6 -11.36 -11.76 -2.30
CA LEU A 6 -11.39 -11.72 -0.84
C LEU A 6 -11.30 -13.05 -0.06
N LEU A 7 -10.18 -13.27 0.64
CA LEU A 7 -10.15 -13.36 2.12
C LEU A 7 -8.73 -13.64 2.65
N ALA A 8 -8.26 -12.79 3.56
CA ALA A 8 -7.20 -13.07 4.52
C ALA A 8 -7.77 -12.96 5.95
N ALA A 9 -7.37 -13.93 6.78
CA ALA A 9 -7.28 -13.97 8.25
C ALA A 9 -8.54 -14.00 9.16
N ALA A 10 -8.54 -15.09 9.94
CA ALA A 10 -8.84 -15.25 11.38
C ALA A 10 -10.25 -15.67 11.86
N LEU A 11 -10.30 -16.85 12.50
CA LEU A 11 -11.28 -17.26 13.50
C LEU A 11 -10.56 -17.42 14.85
N LEU A 12 -11.07 -16.77 15.89
CA LEU A 12 -10.67 -16.93 17.30
C LEU A 12 -11.73 -17.74 18.05
N GLN A 13 -11.23 -18.75 18.76
CA GLN A 13 -11.58 -19.24 20.11
C GLN A 13 -13.04 -19.46 20.54
N GLY A 14 -13.30 -20.71 20.97
CA GLY A 14 -14.26 -21.07 22.01
C GLY A 14 -13.56 -21.90 23.09
N ALA A 15 -13.69 -21.47 24.34
CA ALA A 15 -12.97 -21.98 25.51
C ALA A 15 -13.62 -23.23 26.15
N ALA A 16 -12.77 -24.11 26.72
CA ALA A 16 -13.08 -24.94 27.88
C ALA A 16 -11.77 -25.28 28.63
N SER A 17 -11.75 -25.02 29.94
CA SER A 17 -10.61 -25.20 30.87
C SER A 17 -10.29 -26.68 31.19
N PRO A 18 -9.09 -26.98 31.74
CA PRO A 18 -8.48 -28.32 31.71
C PRO A 18 -8.66 -29.14 33.00
N SER A 19 -8.41 -30.45 32.92
CA SER A 19 -8.13 -31.32 34.07
C SER A 19 -7.06 -32.37 33.74
N PRO A 20 -6.37 -32.91 34.75
CA PRO A 20 -4.92 -33.07 34.75
C PRO A 20 -4.42 -34.40 34.17
N ALA A 21 -3.18 -34.37 33.70
CA ALA A 21 -2.44 -35.52 33.17
C ALA A 21 -2.11 -36.58 34.25
N PRO A 22 -1.91 -37.85 33.85
CA PRO A 22 -0.96 -38.71 34.51
C PRO A 22 0.39 -38.69 33.77
N ALA A 23 1.44 -38.43 34.55
CA ALA A 23 2.83 -38.88 34.38
C ALA A 23 2.86 -40.37 33.96
N THR A 24 3.80 -40.94 33.20
CA THR A 24 5.15 -40.57 32.77
C THR A 24 5.54 -41.66 31.76
N ALA A 25 6.08 -41.30 30.60
CA ALA A 25 6.99 -42.17 29.86
C ALA A 25 8.04 -41.26 29.25
N THR A 26 9.28 -41.48 29.68
CA THR A 26 10.49 -40.73 29.32
C THR A 26 10.62 -40.57 27.81
N ALA A 27 10.38 -39.35 27.32
CA ALA A 27 10.70 -38.95 25.96
C ALA A 27 12.24 -38.85 25.83
N GLN A 28 12.82 -39.72 25.02
CA GLN A 28 14.11 -39.42 24.39
C GLN A 28 13.92 -38.14 23.58
N ALA A 29 14.80 -37.17 23.80
CA ALA A 29 14.83 -35.92 23.06
C ALA A 29 15.12 -36.20 21.57
N HIS A 30 14.07 -36.25 20.74
CA HIS A 30 14.23 -36.11 19.30
C HIS A 30 14.56 -34.64 19.01
N ALA A 31 15.78 -34.38 18.55
CA ALA A 31 16.17 -33.07 18.04
C ALA A 31 15.18 -32.59 16.97
N THR A 32 14.67 -31.37 17.10
CA THR A 32 13.73 -30.75 16.15
C THR A 32 14.39 -30.59 14.79
N GLN A 33 13.86 -31.24 13.75
CA GLN A 33 14.33 -31.05 12.38
C GLN A 33 14.17 -29.58 11.94
N PRO A 34 15.14 -29.01 11.21
CA PRO A 34 15.03 -27.65 10.66
C PRO A 34 13.88 -27.59 9.63
N PRO A 35 13.30 -26.40 9.38
CA PRO A 35 12.23 -26.24 8.41
C PRO A 35 12.69 -26.63 7.00
N MET A 36 12.13 -27.71 6.46
CA MET A 36 12.44 -28.25 5.13
C MET A 36 11.30 -27.93 4.16
N ARG A 37 11.64 -27.53 2.93
CA ARG A 37 10.70 -27.19 1.86
C ARG A 37 11.04 -27.90 0.56
N ASP A 38 10.04 -27.97 -0.31
CA ASP A 38 10.15 -28.36 -1.72
C ASP A 38 10.92 -29.68 -1.92
N PRO A 39 10.39 -30.80 -1.37
CA PRO A 39 11.04 -32.10 -1.49
C PRO A 39 11.08 -32.52 -2.96
N ALA A 40 12.16 -33.16 -3.39
CA ALA A 40 12.30 -33.74 -4.72
C ALA A 40 13.19 -35.00 -4.71
N PHE A 41 12.66 -36.13 -5.20
CA PHE A 41 13.41 -37.38 -5.28
C PHE A 41 14.26 -37.49 -6.54
N ALA A 42 15.48 -37.98 -6.36
CA ALA A 42 16.31 -38.51 -7.42
C ALA A 42 15.81 -39.92 -7.82
N PRO A 43 16.11 -40.38 -9.04
CA PRO A 43 15.83 -41.74 -9.48
C PRO A 43 16.46 -42.83 -8.59
N ASP A 44 17.60 -42.53 -7.97
CA ASP A 44 18.31 -43.45 -7.06
C ASP A 44 17.78 -43.44 -5.61
N GLY A 45 16.75 -42.63 -5.32
CA GLY A 45 16.09 -42.56 -4.02
C GLY A 45 16.65 -41.53 -3.04
N ARG A 46 17.64 -40.72 -3.43
CA ARG A 46 18.07 -39.55 -2.63
C ARG A 46 17.01 -38.45 -2.67
N LEU A 47 16.73 -37.82 -1.53
CA LEU A 47 15.84 -36.66 -1.44
C LEU A 47 16.62 -35.34 -1.45
N ALA A 48 16.16 -34.37 -2.23
CA ALA A 48 16.57 -32.97 -2.16
C ALA A 48 15.50 -32.14 -1.44
N VAL A 49 15.91 -31.12 -0.69
CA VAL A 49 15.05 -30.12 -0.04
C VAL A 49 15.72 -28.75 -0.02
N SER A 50 14.95 -27.70 0.18
CA SER A 50 15.46 -26.36 0.55
C SER A 50 15.35 -26.15 2.06
N ILE A 51 16.43 -25.67 2.69
CA ILE A 51 16.50 -25.32 4.12
C ILE A 51 17.19 -23.95 4.22
N ASP A 52 16.50 -22.96 4.78
CA ASP A 52 17.02 -21.59 4.98
C ASP A 52 17.68 -20.96 3.73
N GLY A 53 17.12 -21.25 2.55
CA GLY A 53 17.62 -20.73 1.27
C GLY A 53 18.84 -21.46 0.70
N ASP A 54 19.19 -22.63 1.25
CA ASP A 54 20.15 -23.57 0.65
C ASP A 54 19.48 -24.83 0.16
N LEU A 55 20.06 -25.46 -0.86
CA LEU A 55 19.74 -26.83 -1.23
C LEU A 55 20.50 -27.83 -0.38
N TRP A 56 19.79 -28.85 0.08
CA TRP A 56 20.34 -30.00 0.79
C TRP A 56 19.87 -31.29 0.12
N VAL A 57 20.75 -32.29 0.07
CA VAL A 57 20.48 -33.60 -0.51
C VAL A 57 20.90 -34.71 0.43
N GLN A 58 20.14 -35.78 0.48
CA GLN A 58 20.53 -36.98 1.23
C GLN A 58 21.76 -37.65 0.60
N ARG A 59 22.70 -38.08 1.44
CA ARG A 59 23.94 -38.78 1.04
C ARG A 59 23.71 -40.17 0.46
N GLY A 60 22.51 -40.73 0.66
CA GLY A 60 22.08 -42.02 0.13
C GLY A 60 20.56 -42.13 0.19
N PRO A 61 19.98 -43.19 -0.36
CA PRO A 61 18.55 -43.42 -0.29
C PRO A 61 18.09 -43.76 1.14
N GLY A 62 16.85 -43.43 1.46
CA GLY A 62 16.20 -43.83 2.70
C GLY A 62 15.99 -42.70 3.71
N ARG A 63 15.03 -42.87 4.62
CA ARG A 63 14.52 -41.82 5.52
C ARG A 63 15.55 -41.33 6.53
N ASP A 64 16.47 -42.21 6.93
CA ASP A 64 17.50 -41.94 7.94
C ASP A 64 18.87 -41.55 7.33
N ALA A 65 18.95 -41.39 6.01
CA ALA A 65 20.17 -41.00 5.34
C ALA A 65 20.61 -39.58 5.75
N GLY A 66 21.90 -39.42 6.06
CA GLY A 66 22.47 -38.11 6.42
C GLY A 66 22.40 -37.10 5.29
N TRP A 67 22.42 -35.80 5.63
CA TRP A 67 22.29 -34.71 4.66
C TRP A 67 23.64 -34.15 4.20
N LEU A 68 23.66 -33.64 2.97
CA LEU A 68 24.75 -32.91 2.34
C LEU A 68 24.20 -31.56 1.87
N ARG A 69 24.77 -30.46 2.38
CA ARG A 69 24.47 -29.11 1.90
C ARG A 69 25.12 -28.94 0.52
N LEU A 70 24.31 -28.63 -0.48
CA LEU A 70 24.75 -28.46 -1.87
C LEU A 70 25.01 -27.01 -2.24
N THR A 71 24.27 -26.06 -1.68
CA THR A 71 24.53 -24.65 -1.94
C THR A 71 24.80 -23.88 -0.65
N ALA A 72 25.55 -22.80 -0.78
CA ALA A 72 25.89 -21.90 0.30
C ALA A 72 26.11 -20.48 -0.26
N GLY A 73 25.64 -19.45 0.44
CA GLY A 73 25.81 -18.06 0.00
C GLY A 73 24.74 -17.12 0.54
N GLY A 74 24.65 -15.91 0.00
CA GLY A 74 23.57 -14.96 0.32
C GLY A 74 22.28 -15.18 -0.48
N ALA A 75 22.32 -16.04 -1.50
CA ALA A 75 21.20 -16.30 -2.38
C ALA A 75 20.16 -17.23 -1.76
N TRP A 76 18.91 -17.12 -2.24
CA TRP A 76 17.78 -17.97 -1.92
C TRP A 76 17.58 -19.06 -2.96
N ASP A 77 18.14 -20.23 -2.69
CA ASP A 77 18.03 -21.41 -3.53
C ASP A 77 16.85 -22.29 -3.10
N ARG A 78 15.91 -22.52 -4.02
CA ARG A 78 14.63 -23.20 -3.72
C ARG A 78 14.13 -24.03 -4.90
N GLU A 79 13.08 -24.82 -4.66
CA GLU A 79 12.39 -25.62 -5.67
C GLU A 79 13.34 -26.54 -6.47
N PRO A 80 14.12 -27.41 -5.79
CA PRO A 80 15.05 -28.31 -6.47
C PRO A 80 14.31 -29.34 -7.34
N ALA A 81 14.86 -29.62 -8.52
CA ALA A 81 14.38 -30.64 -9.44
C ALA A 81 15.57 -31.45 -10.01
N TRP A 82 15.53 -32.77 -9.85
CA TRP A 82 16.61 -33.66 -10.29
C TRP A 82 16.68 -33.81 -11.80
N SER A 83 17.90 -33.88 -12.34
CA SER A 83 18.12 -34.39 -13.68
C SER A 83 17.77 -35.89 -13.76
N PRO A 84 17.37 -36.40 -14.94
CA PRO A 84 16.93 -37.79 -15.10
C PRO A 84 18.00 -38.85 -14.76
N ASP A 85 19.28 -38.47 -14.78
CA ASP A 85 20.41 -39.31 -14.40
C ASP A 85 20.77 -39.22 -12.91
N GLY A 86 20.11 -38.35 -12.14
CA GLY A 86 20.43 -38.09 -10.72
C GLY A 86 21.78 -37.40 -10.48
N ALA A 87 22.41 -36.85 -11.53
CA ALA A 87 23.74 -36.25 -11.43
C ALA A 87 23.72 -34.73 -11.14
N SER A 88 22.58 -34.05 -11.28
CA SER A 88 22.47 -32.61 -11.07
C SER A 88 21.08 -32.18 -10.58
N LEU A 89 21.00 -30.98 -10.00
CA LEU A 89 19.75 -30.30 -9.65
C LEU A 89 19.57 -29.05 -10.50
N VAL A 90 18.37 -28.87 -11.04
CA VAL A 90 17.87 -27.58 -11.52
C VAL A 90 17.06 -26.92 -10.41
N PHE A 91 17.21 -25.62 -10.19
CA PHE A 91 16.57 -24.93 -9.08
C PHE A 91 16.43 -23.44 -9.35
N THR A 92 15.59 -22.78 -8.56
CA THR A 92 15.36 -21.34 -8.63
C THR A 92 16.35 -20.61 -7.72
N SER A 93 17.01 -19.55 -8.20
CA SER A 93 17.92 -18.73 -7.39
C SER A 93 17.87 -17.26 -7.77
N ASP A 94 17.98 -16.38 -6.77
CA ASP A 94 18.06 -14.92 -6.94
C ASP A 94 19.50 -14.40 -7.08
N ARG A 95 20.49 -15.29 -7.20
CA ARG A 95 21.91 -14.92 -7.17
C ARG A 95 22.38 -13.96 -8.28
N ALA A 96 21.60 -13.80 -9.35
CA ALA A 96 21.85 -12.82 -10.42
C ALA A 96 21.01 -11.53 -10.29
N GLY A 97 20.27 -11.34 -9.19
CA GLY A 97 19.46 -10.16 -8.91
C GLY A 97 17.98 -10.27 -9.31
N GLY A 98 17.58 -11.36 -9.97
CA GLY A 98 16.19 -11.79 -10.22
C GLY A 98 16.11 -13.32 -10.10
N LEU A 99 14.90 -13.90 -10.02
CA LEU A 99 14.77 -15.35 -9.94
C LEU A 99 15.01 -15.95 -11.32
N ASP A 100 16.09 -16.71 -11.45
CA ASP A 100 16.43 -17.48 -12.64
C ASP A 100 16.52 -18.96 -12.30
N LEU A 101 16.50 -19.80 -13.33
CA LEU A 101 16.86 -21.21 -13.17
C LEU A 101 18.36 -21.38 -13.20
N TRP A 102 18.87 -22.22 -12.30
CA TRP A 102 20.26 -22.59 -12.20
C TRP A 102 20.40 -24.10 -12.14
N ARG A 103 21.56 -24.60 -12.55
CA ARG A 103 21.94 -26.01 -12.44
C ARG A 103 23.15 -26.16 -11.54
N VAL A 104 23.16 -27.18 -10.69
CA VAL A 104 24.34 -27.56 -9.92
C VAL A 104 24.58 -29.06 -10.02
N ALA A 105 25.82 -29.46 -10.31
CA ALA A 105 26.20 -30.86 -10.32
C ALA A 105 26.30 -31.41 -8.88
N VAL A 106 25.81 -32.62 -8.66
CA VAL A 106 25.88 -33.33 -7.39
C VAL A 106 27.00 -34.38 -7.48
N ARG A 107 28.04 -34.25 -6.66
CA ARG A 107 29.20 -35.15 -6.65
C ARG A 107 29.36 -35.81 -5.29
N ASP A 108 30.03 -36.96 -5.25
CA ASP A 108 30.35 -37.62 -3.99
C ASP A 108 31.24 -36.71 -3.12
N GLY A 109 30.63 -36.12 -2.09
CA GLY A 109 31.30 -35.23 -1.13
C GLY A 109 31.06 -33.72 -1.32
N GLY A 110 30.30 -33.27 -2.33
CA GLY A 110 30.02 -31.83 -2.51
C GLY A 110 29.26 -31.46 -3.78
N ALA A 111 29.17 -30.15 -4.04
CA ALA A 111 28.51 -29.58 -5.22
C ALA A 111 29.53 -29.07 -6.24
N GLY A 112 29.16 -29.07 -7.53
CA GLY A 112 29.84 -28.27 -8.55
C GLY A 112 29.50 -26.78 -8.44
N GLU A 113 30.10 -25.95 -9.28
CA GLU A 113 29.72 -24.54 -9.40
C GLU A 113 28.33 -24.42 -10.04
N PRO A 114 27.42 -23.59 -9.49
CA PRO A 114 26.12 -23.36 -10.10
C PRO A 114 26.21 -22.62 -11.44
N GLU A 115 25.59 -23.18 -12.47
CA GLU A 115 25.47 -22.62 -13.82
C GLU A 115 24.10 -21.97 -14.00
N ARG A 116 24.05 -20.74 -14.55
CA ARG A 116 22.79 -20.06 -14.86
C ARG A 116 22.20 -20.63 -16.14
N LEU A 117 20.94 -21.07 -16.10
CA LEU A 117 20.24 -21.66 -17.24
C LEU A 117 19.34 -20.66 -17.96
N THR A 118 18.70 -19.73 -17.23
CA THR A 118 17.80 -18.72 -17.81
C THR A 118 18.22 -17.32 -17.42
N SER A 119 17.83 -16.33 -18.22
CA SER A 119 18.21 -14.93 -17.98
C SER A 119 17.17 -13.93 -18.49
N ASP A 120 15.90 -14.32 -18.44
CA ASP A 120 14.80 -13.45 -18.86
C ASP A 120 14.59 -12.29 -17.87
N ARG A 121 13.86 -11.27 -18.29
CA ARG A 121 13.50 -10.13 -17.44
C ARG A 121 12.41 -10.49 -16.42
N ASP A 122 11.59 -11.48 -16.75
CA ASP A 122 10.52 -11.99 -15.91
C ASP A 122 11.05 -13.16 -15.09
N ASP A 123 10.61 -13.30 -13.84
CA ASP A 123 11.13 -14.34 -12.94
C ASP A 123 10.83 -15.75 -13.45
N ASP A 124 11.84 -16.61 -13.45
CA ASP A 124 11.74 -18.02 -13.76
C ASP A 124 11.79 -18.85 -12.47
N THR A 125 10.70 -19.55 -12.16
CA THR A 125 10.56 -20.33 -10.93
C THR A 125 9.95 -21.71 -11.21
N GLU A 126 9.86 -22.55 -10.18
CA GLU A 126 9.16 -23.82 -10.18
C GLU A 126 9.61 -24.79 -11.29
N PRO A 127 10.92 -25.06 -11.43
CA PRO A 127 11.42 -25.93 -12.48
C PRO A 127 11.00 -27.39 -12.26
N SER A 128 10.80 -28.12 -13.35
CA SER A 128 10.72 -29.58 -13.40
C SER A 128 11.46 -30.09 -14.62
N VAL A 129 12.33 -31.07 -14.43
CA VAL A 129 13.14 -31.66 -15.51
C VAL A 129 12.46 -32.93 -16.01
N GLY A 130 12.19 -32.98 -17.32
CA GLY A 130 11.64 -34.16 -17.99
C GLY A 130 12.72 -35.18 -18.36
N PRO A 131 12.34 -36.43 -18.72
CA PRO A 131 13.28 -37.51 -19.01
C PRO A 131 14.24 -37.23 -20.17
N GLY A 132 13.83 -36.38 -21.14
CA GLY A 132 14.69 -35.91 -22.23
C GLY A 132 15.59 -34.71 -21.88
N GLY A 133 15.65 -34.31 -20.61
CA GLY A 133 16.44 -33.17 -20.14
C GLY A 133 15.81 -31.79 -20.37
N ALA A 134 14.64 -31.72 -21.02
CA ALA A 134 13.87 -30.49 -21.17
C ALA A 134 13.31 -30.03 -19.81
N ILE A 135 13.31 -28.73 -19.57
CA ILE A 135 12.90 -28.12 -18.30
C ILE A 135 11.61 -27.37 -18.54
N VAL A 136 10.54 -27.76 -17.84
CA VAL A 136 9.33 -26.92 -17.74
C VAL A 136 9.47 -26.02 -16.52
N PHE A 137 9.07 -24.76 -16.64
CA PHE A 137 9.15 -23.78 -15.56
C PHE A 137 8.08 -22.70 -15.72
N THR A 138 7.88 -21.93 -14.66
CA THR A 138 6.97 -20.78 -14.64
C THR A 138 7.77 -19.51 -14.89
N ARG A 139 7.43 -18.75 -15.93
CA ARG A 139 7.95 -17.40 -16.17
C ARG A 139 6.90 -16.35 -15.80
N GLY A 140 7.29 -15.34 -15.04
CA GLY A 140 6.43 -14.23 -14.62
C GLY A 140 5.61 -14.49 -13.35
N ARG A 141 4.95 -13.44 -12.83
CA ARG A 141 4.24 -13.46 -11.54
C ARG A 141 2.76 -13.15 -11.65
N GLY A 142 1.99 -13.61 -10.67
CA GLY A 142 0.57 -13.28 -10.52
C GLY A 142 -0.20 -13.60 -11.79
N SER A 143 -0.84 -12.59 -12.39
CA SER A 143 -1.60 -12.76 -13.64
C SER A 143 -0.75 -13.02 -14.88
N GLN A 144 0.56 -12.77 -14.83
CA GLN A 144 1.51 -12.93 -15.94
C GLN A 144 2.25 -14.27 -15.91
N ALA A 145 2.08 -15.08 -14.87
CA ALA A 145 2.73 -16.39 -14.78
C ALA A 145 2.32 -17.29 -15.96
N ARG A 146 3.28 -17.78 -16.72
CA ARG A 146 3.07 -18.70 -17.85
C ARG A 146 4.04 -19.86 -17.78
N LEU A 147 3.64 -21.01 -18.30
CA LEU A 147 4.54 -22.14 -18.44
C LEU A 147 5.41 -21.98 -19.68
N TRP A 148 6.71 -22.20 -19.49
CA TRP A 148 7.71 -22.21 -20.53
C TRP A 148 8.46 -23.54 -20.49
N VAL A 149 8.95 -23.95 -21.65
CA VAL A 149 9.85 -25.10 -21.78
C VAL A 149 11.17 -24.61 -22.33
N ARG A 150 12.25 -24.96 -21.65
CA ARG A 150 13.63 -24.87 -22.12
C ARG A 150 14.04 -26.26 -22.61
N ASP A 151 14.35 -26.40 -23.89
CA ASP A 151 14.82 -27.67 -24.42
C ASP A 151 16.31 -27.95 -24.06
N ALA A 152 16.81 -29.11 -24.45
CA ALA A 152 18.20 -29.49 -24.18
C ALA A 152 19.24 -28.65 -24.92
N ASN A 153 18.87 -27.96 -26.01
CA ASN A 153 19.77 -27.05 -26.74
C ASN A 153 19.75 -25.63 -26.16
N GLY A 154 18.84 -25.35 -25.21
CA GLY A 154 18.70 -24.08 -24.53
C GLY A 154 17.70 -23.13 -25.18
N ALA A 155 16.93 -23.57 -26.18
CA ALA A 155 15.84 -22.76 -26.72
C ALA A 155 14.64 -22.78 -25.77
N GLU A 156 14.06 -21.61 -25.57
CA GLU A 156 12.94 -21.39 -24.67
C GLU A 156 11.69 -21.04 -25.46
N ARG A 157 10.59 -21.72 -25.16
CA ARG A 157 9.29 -21.43 -25.77
C ARG A 157 8.17 -21.53 -24.76
N ARG A 158 7.20 -20.63 -24.89
CA ARG A 158 5.96 -20.70 -24.11
C ARG A 158 5.25 -22.01 -24.43
N LEU A 159 4.91 -22.76 -23.39
CA LEU A 159 4.31 -24.08 -23.53
C LEU A 159 2.87 -23.99 -24.02
N THR A 160 2.08 -23.11 -23.42
CA THR A 160 0.64 -22.96 -23.68
C THR A 160 0.33 -21.64 -24.37
N ARG A 161 -0.83 -21.57 -25.01
CA ARG A 161 -1.38 -20.32 -25.56
C ARG A 161 -2.49 -19.73 -24.68
N HIS A 162 -2.70 -20.28 -23.48
CA HIS A 162 -3.76 -19.83 -22.58
C HIS A 162 -3.42 -18.47 -22.00
N GLU A 163 -4.39 -17.56 -22.01
CA GLU A 163 -4.26 -16.23 -21.41
C GLU A 163 -4.40 -16.25 -19.88
N LEU A 164 -4.79 -17.38 -19.31
CA LEU A 164 -4.87 -17.55 -17.86
C LEU A 164 -3.49 -17.85 -17.26
N PRO A 165 -3.24 -17.47 -15.99
CA PRO A 165 -1.97 -17.75 -15.36
C PRO A 165 -1.79 -19.25 -15.10
N GLU A 166 -0.57 -19.73 -15.28
CA GLU A 166 -0.24 -21.14 -15.16
C GLU A 166 1.06 -21.32 -14.40
N ARG A 167 1.09 -22.30 -13.50
CA ARG A 167 2.17 -22.55 -12.55
C ARG A 167 2.39 -24.02 -12.29
N TRP A 168 3.51 -24.33 -11.62
CA TRP A 168 3.87 -25.68 -11.16
C TRP A 168 3.76 -26.75 -12.24
N GLY A 169 4.39 -26.49 -13.39
CA GLY A 169 4.48 -27.49 -14.45
C GLY A 169 5.36 -28.67 -14.02
N THR A 170 4.95 -29.89 -14.34
CA THR A 170 5.71 -31.10 -14.08
C THR A 170 5.57 -32.13 -15.20
N TRP A 171 6.67 -32.75 -15.60
CA TRP A 171 6.71 -33.78 -16.64
C TRP A 171 6.24 -35.13 -16.12
N SER A 172 5.50 -35.86 -16.94
CA SER A 172 5.28 -37.29 -16.70
C SER A 172 6.60 -38.07 -16.83
N PRO A 173 6.73 -39.22 -16.16
CA PRO A 173 7.96 -40.02 -16.19
C PRO A 173 8.36 -40.50 -17.60
N ASP A 174 7.38 -40.68 -18.48
CA ASP A 174 7.58 -41.04 -19.90
C ASP A 174 7.88 -39.83 -20.80
N GLY A 175 7.75 -38.60 -20.30
CA GLY A 175 7.96 -37.36 -21.05
C GLY A 175 6.88 -37.06 -22.09
N GLU A 176 5.83 -37.89 -22.18
CA GLU A 176 4.76 -37.72 -23.17
C GLU A 176 3.72 -36.69 -22.72
N ARG A 177 3.73 -36.29 -21.44
CA ARG A 177 2.72 -35.41 -20.85
C ARG A 177 3.32 -34.44 -19.86
N MET A 178 2.56 -33.36 -19.60
CA MET A 178 2.83 -32.40 -18.55
C MET A 178 1.58 -32.19 -17.73
N ALA A 179 1.70 -32.27 -16.41
CA ALA A 179 0.69 -31.78 -15.49
C ALA A 179 1.05 -30.36 -15.08
N TYR A 180 0.04 -29.51 -14.89
CA TYR A 180 0.26 -28.15 -14.44
C TYR A 180 -0.99 -27.58 -13.78
N VAL A 181 -0.82 -26.48 -13.06
CA VAL A 181 -1.92 -25.79 -12.42
C VAL A 181 -2.28 -24.54 -13.21
N GLN A 182 -3.47 -24.54 -13.78
CA GLN A 182 -4.07 -23.34 -14.35
C GLN A 182 -4.80 -22.58 -13.24
N LEU A 183 -4.34 -21.37 -12.96
CA LEU A 183 -5.00 -20.46 -12.03
C LEU A 183 -6.20 -19.89 -12.76
N THR A 184 -7.35 -20.44 -12.45
CA THR A 184 -8.59 -19.79 -12.85
C THR A 184 -9.02 -18.92 -11.71
N GLU A 185 -9.73 -17.88 -12.07
CA GLU A 185 -10.67 -17.20 -11.21
C GLU A 185 -11.42 -18.21 -10.25
N THR A 186 -11.81 -19.44 -10.70
CA THR A 186 -12.64 -20.41 -9.89
C THR A 186 -11.86 -21.10 -8.78
N GLY A 187 -10.59 -20.75 -8.65
CA GLY A 187 -9.58 -21.55 -7.99
C GLY A 187 -8.71 -22.28 -9.00
N ARG A 188 -7.87 -23.14 -8.46
CA ARG A 188 -6.71 -23.70 -9.16
C ARG A 188 -7.06 -25.08 -9.71
N ARG A 189 -6.89 -25.25 -11.02
CA ARG A 189 -7.26 -26.46 -11.76
C ARG A 189 -6.01 -27.23 -12.16
N LEU A 190 -5.95 -28.49 -11.77
CA LEU A 190 -4.94 -29.41 -12.28
C LEU A 190 -5.31 -29.82 -13.70
N ARG A 191 -4.40 -29.59 -14.63
CA ARG A 191 -4.54 -29.95 -16.03
C ARG A 191 -3.43 -30.90 -16.42
N VAL A 192 -3.73 -31.82 -17.33
CA VAL A 192 -2.76 -32.69 -17.98
C VAL A 192 -2.84 -32.48 -19.48
N ARG A 193 -1.68 -32.27 -20.09
CA ARG A 193 -1.49 -32.00 -21.51
C ARG A 193 -0.52 -33.00 -22.11
N GLY A 194 -0.71 -33.38 -23.38
CA GLY A 194 0.32 -34.12 -24.13
C GLY A 194 1.50 -33.25 -24.55
N ALA A 195 2.70 -33.81 -24.70
CA ALA A 195 3.92 -33.06 -24.99
C ALA A 195 3.95 -32.42 -26.40
N GLY A 196 3.07 -32.84 -27.31
CA GLY A 196 2.98 -32.32 -28.68
C GLY A 196 2.31 -30.95 -28.79
N GLU A 197 2.71 -30.15 -29.79
CA GLU A 197 2.22 -28.76 -29.97
C GLU A 197 0.71 -28.63 -30.21
N GLN A 198 0.07 -29.68 -30.75
CA GLN A 198 -1.38 -29.75 -30.98
C GLN A 198 -2.17 -30.50 -29.90
N ALA A 199 -1.51 -30.95 -28.83
CA ALA A 199 -2.18 -31.71 -27.78
C ALA A 199 -3.12 -30.80 -26.97
N GLY A 200 -4.38 -31.25 -26.84
CA GLY A 200 -5.39 -30.63 -25.98
C GLY A 200 -5.17 -30.94 -24.50
N ASP A 201 -5.84 -30.17 -23.65
CA ASP A 201 -5.67 -30.24 -22.20
C ASP A 201 -6.87 -30.89 -21.53
N THR A 202 -6.62 -31.90 -20.70
CA THR A 202 -7.64 -32.52 -19.85
C THR A 202 -7.61 -31.88 -18.47
N VAL A 203 -8.76 -31.50 -17.94
CA VAL A 203 -8.89 -31.05 -16.54
C VAL A 203 -9.02 -32.29 -15.67
N VAL A 204 -8.09 -32.47 -14.73
CA VAL A 204 -8.01 -33.64 -13.84
C VAL A 204 -8.70 -33.37 -12.50
N VAL A 205 -8.46 -32.19 -11.92
CA VAL A 205 -9.07 -31.75 -10.65
C VAL A 205 -9.40 -30.27 -10.77
N SER A 206 -10.58 -29.85 -10.32
CA SER A 206 -11.06 -28.47 -10.47
C SER A 206 -11.61 -27.82 -9.20
N ASP A 207 -11.81 -28.59 -8.14
CA ASP A 207 -12.56 -28.23 -6.92
C ASP A 207 -11.68 -28.14 -5.66
N ARG A 208 -10.38 -28.41 -5.75
CA ARG A 208 -9.49 -28.56 -4.58
C ARG A 208 -8.43 -27.46 -4.42
N ALA A 209 -8.49 -26.39 -5.21
CA ALA A 209 -7.47 -25.33 -5.19
C ALA A 209 -6.05 -25.89 -5.20
N VAL A 210 -5.76 -26.69 -6.24
CA VAL A 210 -4.55 -27.50 -6.39
C VAL A 210 -3.27 -26.66 -6.34
N GLU A 211 -2.26 -27.17 -5.66
CA GLU A 211 -0.90 -26.63 -5.58
C GLU A 211 0.15 -27.71 -5.81
N ARG A 212 1.24 -27.35 -6.49
CA ARG A 212 2.48 -28.14 -6.58
C ARG A 212 2.25 -29.63 -6.92
N PRO A 213 1.64 -29.95 -8.08
CA PRO A 213 1.44 -31.33 -8.47
C PRO A 213 2.75 -32.05 -8.75
N ALA A 214 2.80 -33.34 -8.44
CA ALA A 214 3.92 -34.23 -8.74
C ALA A 214 3.41 -35.57 -9.31
N TRP A 215 4.03 -36.04 -10.39
CA TRP A 215 3.71 -37.33 -11.00
C TRP A 215 4.23 -38.50 -10.17
N ALA A 216 3.41 -39.55 -10.06
CA ALA A 216 3.89 -40.84 -9.60
C ALA A 216 4.83 -41.44 -10.67
N PRO A 217 5.83 -42.25 -10.27
CA PRO A 217 6.76 -42.92 -11.19
C PRO A 217 6.07 -43.82 -12.23
N ASP A 218 4.88 -44.34 -11.90
CA ASP A 218 4.05 -45.14 -12.80
C ASP A 218 3.34 -44.33 -13.90
N GLY A 219 3.35 -42.99 -13.83
CA GLY A 219 2.70 -42.11 -14.80
C GLY A 219 1.16 -42.17 -14.81
N THR A 220 0.56 -42.86 -13.83
CA THR A 220 -0.90 -43.05 -13.73
C THR A 220 -1.55 -42.17 -12.65
N ARG A 221 -0.75 -41.61 -11.73
CA ARG A 221 -1.23 -40.84 -10.57
C ARG A 221 -0.52 -39.50 -10.42
N LEU A 222 -1.20 -38.55 -9.78
CA LEU A 222 -0.71 -37.21 -9.44
C LEU A 222 -0.95 -36.93 -7.97
N ALA A 223 0.09 -36.57 -7.22
CA ALA A 223 -0.04 -36.04 -5.86
C ALA A 223 -0.06 -34.51 -5.90
N PHE A 224 -0.77 -33.86 -4.98
CA PHE A 224 -0.81 -32.39 -4.88
C PHE A 224 -1.30 -31.89 -3.52
N GLY A 225 -0.94 -30.65 -3.16
CA GLY A 225 -1.48 -29.94 -1.99
C GLY A 225 -2.76 -29.15 -2.32
N SER A 226 -3.56 -28.82 -1.29
CA SER A 226 -4.79 -28.02 -1.42
C SER A 226 -4.80 -26.78 -0.54
N ALA A 227 -5.03 -25.61 -1.15
CA ALA A 227 -5.12 -24.31 -0.47
C ALA A 227 -6.50 -23.98 0.14
N THR A 228 -7.35 -24.97 0.40
CA THR A 228 -8.71 -24.73 0.96
C THR A 228 -8.71 -24.64 2.50
N PRO A 229 -9.77 -24.14 3.16
CA PRO A 229 -9.89 -24.12 4.63
C PRO A 229 -9.79 -25.50 5.32
N ARG A 230 -9.92 -26.60 4.57
CA ARG A 230 -9.61 -27.98 4.98
C ARG A 230 -8.37 -28.47 4.23
N ALA A 231 -7.26 -27.81 4.50
CA ALA A 231 -5.98 -28.01 3.84
C ALA A 231 -5.51 -29.48 3.99
N ALA A 232 -5.11 -30.11 2.89
CA ALA A 232 -4.72 -31.52 2.85
C ALA A 232 -3.84 -31.81 1.61
N THR A 233 -3.18 -32.96 1.63
CA THR A 233 -2.47 -33.52 0.47
C THR A 233 -3.31 -34.65 -0.13
N TYR A 234 -3.41 -34.66 -1.45
CA TYR A 234 -4.26 -35.58 -2.21
C TYR A 234 -3.45 -36.38 -3.24
N VAL A 235 -3.98 -37.53 -3.63
CA VAL A 235 -3.53 -38.32 -4.79
C VAL A 235 -4.71 -38.57 -5.71
N ALA A 236 -4.61 -38.12 -6.96
CA ALA A 236 -5.59 -38.34 -8.00
C ALA A 236 -5.08 -39.28 -9.08
N ALA A 237 -6.00 -39.95 -9.78
CA ALA A 237 -5.69 -40.55 -11.06
C ALA A 237 -5.39 -39.47 -12.10
N ARG A 238 -4.54 -39.77 -13.09
CA ARG A 238 -4.19 -38.84 -14.18
C ARG A 238 -5.38 -38.36 -15.01
N ASP A 239 -6.46 -39.12 -15.04
CA ASP A 239 -7.71 -38.85 -15.77
C ASP A 239 -8.80 -38.28 -14.85
N GLY A 240 -8.51 -38.09 -13.57
CA GLY A 240 -9.44 -37.55 -12.58
C GLY A 240 -10.48 -38.56 -12.09
N ARG A 241 -10.40 -39.85 -12.47
CA ARG A 241 -11.41 -40.87 -12.10
C ARG A 241 -11.54 -41.09 -10.58
N TYR A 242 -10.50 -40.75 -9.82
CA TYR A 242 -10.54 -40.69 -8.35
C TYR A 242 -9.61 -39.60 -7.80
N VAL A 243 -9.90 -39.14 -6.59
CA VAL A 243 -9.05 -38.25 -5.79
C VAL A 243 -9.13 -38.69 -4.32
N ASN A 244 -8.03 -39.21 -3.77
CA ASN A 244 -7.93 -39.70 -2.40
C ASN A 244 -7.17 -38.69 -1.54
N VAL A 245 -7.56 -38.52 -0.28
CA VAL A 245 -6.74 -37.82 0.72
C VAL A 245 -5.57 -38.73 1.08
N ALA A 246 -4.34 -38.23 0.99
CA ALA A 246 -3.15 -38.91 1.49
C ALA A 246 -2.86 -38.54 2.95
N THR A 247 -2.95 -37.24 3.28
CA THR A 247 -2.82 -36.73 4.65
C THR A 247 -3.59 -35.43 4.80
N PHE A 248 -4.01 -35.09 6.01
CA PHE A 248 -4.62 -33.79 6.34
C PHE A 248 -3.58 -32.68 6.58
N VAL A 249 -2.36 -32.91 6.11
CA VAL A 249 -1.27 -31.94 6.10
C VAL A 249 -1.11 -31.39 4.69
N ARG A 250 -1.16 -30.06 4.55
CA ARG A 250 -0.91 -29.38 3.29
C ARG A 250 0.57 -29.12 3.13
N GLY A 251 1.12 -29.43 1.97
CA GLY A 251 2.54 -29.23 1.71
C GLY A 251 2.93 -29.36 0.25
N SER A 252 4.19 -29.06 -0.05
CA SER A 252 4.82 -29.53 -1.28
C SER A 252 5.13 -31.02 -1.18
N VAL A 253 5.02 -31.73 -2.31
CA VAL A 253 5.00 -33.20 -2.32
C VAL A 253 5.99 -33.77 -3.34
N ALA A 254 6.61 -34.89 -3.00
CA ALA A 254 7.39 -35.70 -3.92
C ALA A 254 7.12 -37.19 -3.73
N TRP A 255 7.10 -37.92 -4.84
CA TRP A 255 6.91 -39.37 -4.85
C TRP A 255 8.22 -40.10 -4.64
N SER A 256 8.20 -41.14 -3.81
CA SER A 256 9.27 -42.13 -3.78
C SER A 256 9.46 -42.77 -5.16
N PRO A 257 10.68 -43.19 -5.55
CA PRO A 257 10.93 -43.83 -6.84
C PRO A 257 10.12 -45.12 -7.06
N ASP A 258 9.74 -45.82 -5.99
CA ASP A 258 8.89 -47.01 -6.02
C ASP A 258 7.38 -46.69 -6.06
N GLY A 259 7.00 -45.41 -5.96
CA GLY A 259 5.61 -44.95 -6.00
C GLY A 259 4.74 -45.37 -4.80
N ARG A 260 5.35 -45.84 -3.71
CA ARG A 260 4.64 -46.36 -2.51
C ARG A 260 4.35 -45.30 -1.46
N TRP A 261 5.14 -44.25 -1.35
CA TRP A 261 4.95 -43.21 -0.33
C TRP A 261 5.32 -41.82 -0.85
N LEU A 262 4.89 -40.80 -0.12
CA LEU A 262 5.10 -39.38 -0.41
C LEU A 262 5.97 -38.76 0.68
N ALA A 263 6.93 -37.93 0.28
CA ALA A 263 7.52 -36.94 1.16
C ALA A 263 6.68 -35.65 1.07
N VAL A 264 6.17 -35.17 2.20
CA VAL A 264 5.31 -33.98 2.29
C VAL A 264 6.00 -32.95 3.18
N ALA A 265 6.39 -31.81 2.61
CA ALA A 265 6.91 -30.69 3.38
C ALA A 265 5.76 -29.74 3.77
N GLU A 266 5.43 -29.72 5.06
CA GLU A 266 4.29 -29.00 5.62
C GLU A 266 4.33 -27.47 5.40
N SER A 267 3.16 -26.88 5.19
CA SER A 267 2.98 -25.43 4.99
C SER A 267 1.73 -24.92 5.73
N GLU A 268 1.91 -23.99 6.67
CA GLU A 268 0.79 -23.31 7.36
C GLU A 268 0.32 -22.09 6.56
N GLY A 269 -0.94 -22.10 6.09
CA GLY A 269 -1.59 -20.95 5.43
C GLY A 269 -1.10 -20.64 4.01
N GLU A 270 -1.78 -19.74 3.29
CA GLU A 270 -1.22 -19.20 2.03
C GLU A 270 0.19 -18.67 2.34
N GLU A 271 1.21 -19.18 1.63
CA GLU A 271 2.53 -18.59 1.70
C GLU A 271 2.38 -17.09 1.43
N PRO A 272 2.96 -16.20 2.25
CA PRO A 272 3.03 -14.80 1.88
C PRO A 272 3.65 -14.76 0.50
N GLY A 273 2.86 -14.34 -0.50
CA GLY A 273 3.35 -14.16 -1.85
C GLY A 273 4.63 -13.35 -1.76
N TYR A 274 5.69 -13.84 -2.38
CA TYR A 274 7.00 -13.18 -2.40
C TYR A 274 6.78 -11.69 -2.73
N ASN A 275 7.07 -10.83 -1.74
CA ASN A 275 6.73 -9.41 -1.68
C ASN A 275 7.56 -8.54 -2.63
N GLY A 276 8.36 -9.15 -3.51
CA GLY A 276 9.22 -8.41 -4.43
C GLY A 276 10.28 -7.60 -3.70
N ASP A 277 10.88 -8.15 -2.64
CA ASP A 277 12.05 -7.58 -1.97
C ASP A 277 13.34 -8.12 -2.61
N PRO A 278 14.11 -7.30 -3.37
CA PRO A 278 15.45 -7.63 -3.86
C PRO A 278 16.56 -7.19 -2.88
N GLN A 279 16.25 -6.64 -1.71
CA GLN A 279 17.22 -6.29 -0.65
C GLN A 279 17.51 -7.43 0.32
N ARG A 280 16.85 -8.59 0.19
CA ARG A 280 17.30 -9.84 0.83
C ARG A 280 18.66 -10.37 0.35
N LEU A 281 19.32 -9.67 -0.58
CA LEU A 281 20.57 -10.10 -1.20
C LEU A 281 21.84 -9.99 -0.35
N ARG A 282 21.80 -9.59 0.93
CA ARG A 282 23.05 -9.53 1.73
C ARG A 282 23.10 -10.10 3.13
N ASP A 283 22.01 -10.51 3.77
CA ASP A 283 22.12 -11.35 4.96
C ASP A 283 20.90 -12.28 5.11
N ARG A 284 21.18 -13.57 5.25
CA ARG A 284 20.16 -14.58 5.59
C ARG A 284 19.72 -14.39 7.03
N VAL A 285 18.70 -13.59 7.26
CA VAL A 285 18.07 -13.51 8.58
C VAL A 285 17.20 -14.77 8.75
N ALA A 286 17.58 -15.64 9.68
CA ALA A 286 16.95 -16.94 9.98
C ALA A 286 15.48 -16.86 10.46
N GLU A 287 14.88 -15.67 10.56
CA GLU A 287 13.55 -15.46 11.15
C GLU A 287 12.38 -15.55 10.15
N SER A 288 12.60 -15.89 8.87
CA SER A 288 11.53 -15.83 7.85
C SER A 288 10.74 -17.12 7.60
N LEU A 289 11.08 -18.23 8.27
CA LEU A 289 10.36 -19.49 8.15
C LEU A 289 9.80 -19.81 9.54
N GLY A 290 8.49 -19.64 9.72
CA GLY A 290 7.83 -20.03 10.98
C GLY A 290 8.19 -21.45 11.41
N ASN A 291 8.06 -21.75 12.70
CA ASN A 291 8.52 -22.97 13.40
C ASN A 291 7.96 -24.35 12.90
N VAL A 292 7.44 -24.48 11.66
CA VAL A 292 6.50 -25.58 11.32
C VAL A 292 6.66 -26.24 9.94
N ALA A 293 7.69 -25.95 9.13
CA ALA A 293 7.89 -26.68 7.86
C ALA A 293 8.54 -28.07 8.08
N ARG A 294 7.77 -29.02 8.62
CA ARG A 294 8.25 -30.39 8.90
C ARG A 294 8.10 -31.29 7.69
N LEU A 295 9.12 -32.13 7.45
CA LEU A 295 9.05 -33.18 6.45
C LEU A 295 8.34 -34.41 7.03
N GLN A 296 7.25 -34.83 6.39
CA GLN A 296 6.46 -35.99 6.77
C GLN A 296 6.51 -37.06 5.68
N TRP A 297 6.51 -38.33 6.09
CA TRP A 297 6.45 -39.48 5.17
C TRP A 297 5.08 -40.12 5.27
N VAL A 298 4.38 -40.18 4.14
CA VAL A 298 2.97 -40.59 4.08
C VAL A 298 2.83 -41.74 3.08
N ASP A 299 2.14 -42.82 3.45
CA ASP A 299 1.85 -43.88 2.48
C ASP A 299 0.94 -43.34 1.37
N ALA A 300 1.32 -43.59 0.11
CA ALA A 300 0.56 -43.11 -1.01
C ALA A 300 -0.72 -43.96 -1.17
N PRO A 301 -1.91 -43.36 -1.20
CA PRO A 301 -3.15 -44.11 -1.42
C PRO A 301 -3.08 -44.95 -2.70
N VAL A 302 -3.43 -46.23 -2.57
CA VAL A 302 -3.65 -47.12 -3.73
C VAL A 302 -4.92 -46.71 -4.47
N ALA A 303 -4.95 -46.96 -5.78
CA ALA A 303 -6.17 -46.79 -6.56
C ALA A 303 -7.28 -47.67 -5.96
N PRO A 304 -8.52 -47.16 -5.79
CA PRO A 304 -9.63 -47.98 -5.33
C PRO A 304 -9.82 -49.17 -6.27
N ARG A 305 -10.00 -50.39 -5.73
CA ARG A 305 -10.56 -51.51 -6.52
C ARG A 305 -11.97 -51.09 -6.96
N GLU A 306 -12.34 -51.34 -8.21
CA GLU A 306 -13.53 -50.82 -8.92
C GLU A 306 -14.90 -50.96 -8.21
N ALA A 307 -14.99 -51.67 -7.07
CA ALA A 307 -16.22 -51.88 -6.31
C ALA A 307 -16.44 -50.97 -5.09
N ALA A 308 -15.49 -50.11 -4.70
CA ALA A 308 -15.69 -49.17 -3.59
C ALA A 308 -16.05 -47.77 -4.11
N ALA A 309 -17.28 -47.62 -4.61
CA ALA A 309 -17.85 -46.32 -4.94
C ALA A 309 -18.05 -45.49 -3.65
N MET A 310 -17.04 -44.71 -3.28
CA MET A 310 -17.23 -43.62 -2.32
C MET A 310 -17.80 -42.40 -3.03
N ALA A 311 -18.96 -41.97 -2.52
CA ALA A 311 -19.72 -40.75 -2.76
C ALA A 311 -19.30 -39.88 -3.96
N SER A 312 -20.23 -39.70 -4.88
CA SER A 312 -20.15 -38.69 -5.95
C SER A 312 -19.63 -37.35 -5.38
N PRO A 313 -18.69 -36.68 -6.06
CA PRO A 313 -18.30 -35.33 -5.67
C PRO A 313 -19.56 -34.46 -5.61
N PRO A 314 -19.65 -33.47 -4.70
CA PRO A 314 -20.72 -32.49 -4.78
C PRO A 314 -20.69 -31.93 -6.21
N ALA A 315 -21.85 -31.91 -6.87
CA ALA A 315 -21.97 -31.41 -8.23
C ALA A 315 -21.27 -30.05 -8.33
N VAL A 316 -20.55 -29.81 -9.43
CA VAL A 316 -20.09 -28.45 -9.78
C VAL A 316 -21.29 -27.53 -9.58
N PRO A 317 -21.23 -26.53 -8.69
CA PRO A 317 -22.39 -25.71 -8.42
C PRO A 317 -22.90 -25.20 -9.76
N ASP A 318 -24.20 -25.39 -10.00
CA ASP A 318 -24.91 -24.73 -11.11
C ASP A 318 -24.41 -23.28 -11.17
N ARG A 319 -24.06 -22.77 -12.37
CA ARG A 319 -23.54 -21.40 -12.53
C ARG A 319 -24.44 -20.40 -11.80
N ARG A 320 -25.75 -20.65 -11.81
CA ARG A 320 -26.72 -19.88 -11.03
C ARG A 320 -26.43 -19.91 -9.52
N ALA A 321 -26.16 -21.08 -8.94
CA ALA A 321 -25.79 -21.26 -7.54
C ALA A 321 -24.45 -20.60 -7.20
N ARG A 322 -23.44 -20.74 -8.07
CA ARG A 322 -22.14 -20.08 -7.93
C ARG A 322 -22.26 -18.56 -7.97
N ASN A 323 -23.01 -18.02 -8.92
CA ASN A 323 -23.25 -16.59 -9.05
C ASN A 323 -24.01 -16.06 -7.83
N ALA A 324 -24.99 -16.82 -7.32
CA ALA A 324 -25.69 -16.49 -6.09
C ALA A 324 -24.73 -16.39 -4.91
N GLU A 325 -23.86 -17.40 -4.72
CA GLU A 325 -22.88 -17.42 -3.64
C GLU A 325 -21.90 -16.23 -3.72
N LEU A 326 -21.35 -15.94 -4.90
CA LEU A 326 -20.42 -14.82 -5.09
C LEU A 326 -21.09 -13.48 -4.80
N PHE A 327 -22.28 -13.25 -5.39
CA PHE A 327 -23.04 -12.03 -5.18
C PHE A 327 -23.42 -11.84 -3.71
N ASP A 328 -23.94 -12.90 -3.06
CA ASP A 328 -24.33 -12.86 -1.66
C ASP A 328 -23.13 -12.62 -0.75
N ARG A 329 -21.97 -13.25 -1.00
CA ARG A 329 -20.74 -13.00 -0.21
C ARG A 329 -20.26 -11.56 -0.28
N ILE A 330 -20.27 -10.95 -1.47
CA ILE A 330 -19.91 -9.53 -1.65
C ILE A 330 -20.88 -8.65 -0.88
N TRP A 331 -22.18 -8.92 -1.03
CA TRP A 331 -23.23 -8.17 -0.40
C TRP A 331 -23.15 -8.24 1.14
N GLU A 332 -23.01 -9.45 1.70
CA GLU A 332 -22.89 -9.71 3.13
C GLU A 332 -21.61 -9.13 3.74
N ARG A 333 -20.51 -9.07 2.97
CA ARG A 333 -19.30 -8.41 3.45
C ARG A 333 -19.52 -6.91 3.61
N LEU A 334 -20.09 -6.24 2.61
CA LEU A 334 -20.34 -4.80 2.70
C LEU A 334 -21.41 -4.48 3.74
N ASP A 335 -22.41 -5.34 3.91
CA ASP A 335 -23.36 -5.26 5.00
C ASP A 335 -22.63 -5.26 6.35
N ARG A 336 -21.77 -6.25 6.59
CA ARG A 336 -20.98 -6.34 7.84
C ARG A 336 -20.02 -5.17 8.05
N LEU A 337 -19.32 -4.72 7.01
CA LEU A 337 -18.28 -3.70 7.14
C LEU A 337 -18.82 -2.28 7.29
N TYR A 338 -19.89 -1.93 6.57
CA TYR A 338 -20.30 -0.53 6.43
C TYR A 338 -21.73 -0.26 6.87
N PHE A 339 -22.64 -1.23 6.75
CA PHE A 339 -24.05 -1.02 7.07
C PHE A 339 -24.43 -1.61 8.45
N ALA A 340 -23.64 -2.56 8.98
CA ALA A 340 -23.87 -3.19 10.27
C ALA A 340 -23.24 -2.45 11.46
N ALA A 341 -22.20 -1.64 11.22
CA ALA A 341 -21.50 -0.90 12.26
C ALA A 341 -22.37 0.22 12.85
N PRO A 342 -22.48 0.35 14.19
CA PRO A 342 -23.14 1.49 14.81
C PRO A 342 -22.35 2.77 14.49
N SER A 343 -22.96 3.67 13.73
CA SER A 343 -22.43 5.03 13.51
C SER A 343 -23.04 5.97 14.56
N PRO A 344 -22.24 6.70 15.36
CA PRO A 344 -22.75 7.55 16.44
C PRO A 344 -23.60 8.75 15.97
N ALA A 345 -23.58 9.10 14.68
CA ALA A 345 -24.09 10.38 14.18
C ALA A 345 -25.15 10.28 13.05
N ALA A 346 -25.67 9.09 12.76
CA ALA A 346 -26.55 8.84 11.63
C ALA A 346 -27.99 8.46 12.04
N PRO A 347 -29.06 8.81 11.28
CA PRO A 347 -30.33 8.08 11.33
C PRO A 347 -30.09 6.57 11.28
N SER A 348 -30.98 5.82 11.96
CA SER A 348 -30.63 4.49 12.46
C SER A 348 -29.98 3.62 11.38
N PRO A 349 -28.87 2.91 11.67
CA PRO A 349 -28.27 1.91 10.77
C PRO A 349 -29.28 0.92 10.15
N ALA A 350 -30.51 0.83 10.68
CA ALA A 350 -31.60 0.08 10.09
C ALA A 350 -32.07 0.61 8.73
N ALA A 351 -32.12 1.93 8.50
CA ALA A 351 -32.60 2.50 7.23
C ALA A 351 -31.63 2.21 6.08
N ARG A 352 -30.34 2.53 6.24
CA ARG A 352 -29.30 2.18 5.24
C ARG A 352 -29.22 0.68 4.98
N ARG A 353 -29.36 -0.15 6.02
CA ARG A 353 -29.44 -1.61 5.85
C ARG A 353 -30.67 -2.02 5.05
N GLN A 354 -31.81 -1.36 5.24
CA GLN A 354 -33.02 -1.63 4.46
C GLN A 354 -32.84 -1.25 2.99
N ASP A 355 -32.21 -0.11 2.71
CA ASP A 355 -31.87 0.29 1.33
C ASP A 355 -30.89 -0.70 0.69
N TRP A 356 -29.89 -1.14 1.45
CA TRP A 356 -28.92 -2.14 0.98
C TRP A 356 -29.56 -3.51 0.69
N ARG A 357 -30.53 -3.93 1.51
CA ARG A 357 -31.36 -5.13 1.26
C ARG A 357 -32.23 -4.97 0.02
N THR A 358 -32.85 -3.81 -0.16
CA THR A 358 -33.68 -3.51 -1.34
C THR A 358 -32.87 -3.61 -2.63
N LEU A 359 -31.63 -3.11 -2.63
CA LEU A 359 -30.71 -3.27 -3.76
C LEU A 359 -30.31 -4.73 -3.99
N ARG A 360 -30.08 -5.50 -2.93
CA ARG A 360 -29.85 -6.95 -3.04
C ARG A 360 -30.99 -7.61 -3.81
N ASP A 361 -32.22 -7.36 -3.40
CA ASP A 361 -33.39 -8.03 -3.97
C ASP A 361 -33.61 -7.65 -5.44
N ALA A 362 -33.27 -6.41 -5.82
CA ALA A 362 -33.31 -5.96 -7.21
C ALA A 362 -32.21 -6.57 -8.09
N TYR A 363 -30.99 -6.73 -7.57
CA TYR A 363 -29.82 -7.14 -8.36
C TYR A 363 -29.54 -8.64 -8.33
N ARG A 364 -29.92 -9.32 -7.25
CA ARG A 364 -29.69 -10.77 -7.07
C ARG A 364 -30.27 -11.59 -8.23
N PRO A 365 -31.53 -11.39 -8.70
CA PRO A 365 -32.06 -12.13 -9.85
C PRO A 365 -31.21 -11.97 -11.12
N ARG A 366 -30.66 -10.75 -11.35
CA ARG A 366 -29.76 -10.46 -12.49
C ARG A 366 -28.42 -11.18 -12.34
N ALA A 367 -27.87 -11.22 -11.13
CA ALA A 367 -26.62 -11.94 -10.86
C ALA A 367 -26.78 -13.44 -11.09
N LEU A 368 -27.90 -14.02 -10.66
CA LEU A 368 -28.25 -15.43 -10.91
C LEU A 368 -28.39 -15.73 -12.40
N ALA A 369 -28.90 -14.78 -13.18
CA ALA A 369 -29.10 -14.93 -14.63
C ALA A 369 -27.84 -14.63 -15.47
N ALA A 370 -26.76 -14.11 -14.87
CA ALA A 370 -25.56 -13.70 -15.61
C ALA A 370 -24.94 -14.89 -16.37
N ALA A 371 -24.86 -14.76 -17.69
CA ALA A 371 -24.38 -15.78 -18.61
C ALA A 371 -22.85 -15.87 -18.65
N SER A 372 -22.14 -14.87 -18.12
CA SER A 372 -20.68 -14.85 -18.00
C SER A 372 -20.23 -14.15 -16.72
N ASP A 373 -18.96 -14.31 -16.38
CA ASP A 373 -18.36 -13.69 -15.22
C ASP A 373 -18.16 -12.19 -15.40
N VAL A 374 -17.85 -11.74 -16.62
CA VAL A 374 -17.85 -10.31 -16.98
C VAL A 374 -19.26 -9.72 -16.79
N GLU A 375 -20.31 -10.46 -17.15
CA GLU A 375 -21.67 -10.03 -16.90
C GLU A 375 -22.00 -9.98 -15.40
N LEU A 376 -21.53 -10.96 -14.61
CA LEU A 376 -21.65 -10.94 -13.15
C LEU A 376 -20.91 -9.72 -12.55
N GLU A 377 -19.69 -9.42 -13.00
CA GLU A 377 -18.94 -8.22 -12.59
C GLU A 377 -19.71 -6.94 -12.90
N ARG A 378 -20.29 -6.82 -14.10
CA ARG A 378 -21.12 -5.66 -14.47
C ARG A 378 -22.38 -5.55 -13.61
N VAL A 379 -22.98 -6.66 -13.19
CA VAL A 379 -24.14 -6.67 -12.29
C VAL A 379 -23.73 -6.21 -10.88
N VAL A 380 -22.64 -6.77 -10.34
CA VAL A 380 -22.08 -6.39 -9.04
C VAL A 380 -21.67 -4.92 -9.05
N HIS A 381 -20.94 -4.49 -10.07
CA HIS A 381 -20.52 -3.09 -10.24
C HIS A 381 -21.71 -2.13 -10.22
N ARG A 382 -22.77 -2.41 -10.99
CA ARG A 382 -23.99 -1.58 -10.97
C ARG A 382 -24.65 -1.53 -9.59
N MET A 383 -24.75 -2.65 -8.88
CA MET A 383 -25.21 -2.67 -7.49
C MET A 383 -24.34 -1.79 -6.58
N LEU A 384 -23.02 -1.88 -6.72
CA LEU A 384 -22.07 -1.08 -5.93
C LEU A 384 -22.12 0.42 -6.27
N ARG A 385 -22.49 0.79 -7.50
CA ARG A 385 -22.70 2.19 -7.91
C ARG A 385 -23.99 2.78 -7.31
N GLU A 386 -25.04 1.98 -7.24
CA GLU A 386 -26.34 2.40 -6.69
C GLU A 386 -26.44 2.27 -5.16
N ARG A 387 -25.45 1.62 -4.52
CA ARG A 387 -25.41 1.44 -3.05
C ARG A 387 -25.61 2.75 -2.31
N PRO A 388 -26.31 2.78 -1.16
CA PRO A 388 -26.33 3.97 -0.31
C PRO A 388 -24.91 4.35 0.16
N PRO A 389 -24.65 5.63 0.51
CA PRO A 389 -23.39 6.03 1.11
C PRO A 389 -23.02 5.14 2.29
N PHE A 390 -21.72 4.85 2.48
CA PHE A 390 -21.26 4.06 3.62
C PHE A 390 -21.45 4.81 4.94
N ARG A 391 -21.42 6.14 4.89
CA ARG A 391 -21.77 7.01 6.03
C ARG A 391 -22.74 8.08 5.58
N ASP A 392 -23.52 8.62 6.50
CA ASP A 392 -24.33 9.79 6.19
C ASP A 392 -23.46 11.05 6.20
N GLU A 393 -23.87 12.02 5.39
CA GLU A 393 -23.32 13.37 5.50
C GLU A 393 -23.80 14.04 6.77
N ALA A 394 -22.88 14.67 7.49
CA ALA A 394 -23.24 15.58 8.57
C ALA A 394 -23.76 16.87 7.95
N VAL A 395 -24.93 17.36 8.38
CA VAL A 395 -25.53 18.59 7.84
C VAL A 395 -25.94 19.50 8.99
N GLY A 396 -25.52 20.77 8.94
CA GLY A 396 -25.84 21.75 9.96
C GLY A 396 -25.43 23.17 9.58
N ARG A 397 -25.35 24.09 10.55
CA ARG A 397 -24.80 25.44 10.33
C ARG A 397 -23.26 25.47 10.31
N ALA A 398 -22.64 24.40 10.78
CA ALA A 398 -21.20 24.17 10.73
C ALA A 398 -20.93 22.66 10.74
N ALA A 399 -19.82 22.24 10.15
CA ALA A 399 -19.39 20.85 10.11
C ALA A 399 -17.88 20.69 10.37
N VAL A 400 -17.53 19.59 11.02
CA VAL A 400 -16.15 19.13 11.23
C VAL A 400 -16.03 17.75 10.59
N SER A 401 -15.00 17.55 9.79
CA SER A 401 -14.64 16.26 9.18
C SER A 401 -13.20 15.91 9.57
N SER A 402 -12.99 14.77 10.22
CA SER A 402 -11.65 14.33 10.63
C SER A 402 -11.52 12.80 10.66
N ALA A 403 -10.28 12.32 10.73
CA ALA A 403 -9.96 10.88 10.66
C ALA A 403 -10.37 10.07 11.91
N HIS A 404 -10.87 10.71 12.96
CA HIS A 404 -11.31 10.02 14.17
C HIS A 404 -12.56 10.67 14.82
N PRO A 405 -13.53 9.89 15.33
CA PRO A 405 -14.77 10.43 15.92
C PRO A 405 -14.52 11.35 17.12
N LEU A 406 -13.61 10.97 18.02
CA LEU A 406 -13.26 11.80 19.18
C LEU A 406 -12.63 13.15 18.79
N ALA A 407 -11.87 13.17 17.69
CA ALA A 407 -11.31 14.43 17.20
C ALA A 407 -12.37 15.29 16.52
N THR A 408 -13.30 14.68 15.78
CA THR A 408 -14.48 15.38 15.24
C THR A 408 -15.28 16.02 16.37
N GLU A 409 -15.57 15.27 17.44
CA GLU A 409 -16.33 15.77 18.59
C GLU A 409 -15.56 16.86 19.37
N ALA A 410 -14.23 16.78 19.48
CA ALA A 410 -13.43 17.85 20.08
C ALA A 410 -13.62 19.21 19.36
N GLY A 411 -13.64 19.21 18.03
CA GLY A 411 -13.95 20.40 17.24
C GLY A 411 -15.38 20.90 17.49
N LEU A 412 -16.36 20.00 17.48
CA LEU A 412 -17.76 20.35 17.73
C LEU A 412 -17.99 20.89 19.14
N GLU A 413 -17.34 20.34 20.17
CA GLU A 413 -17.38 20.85 21.54
C GLU A 413 -16.95 22.30 21.60
N VAL A 414 -15.83 22.65 20.94
CA VAL A 414 -15.33 24.03 20.88
C VAL A 414 -16.28 24.95 20.13
N MET A 415 -16.87 24.50 19.01
CA MET A 415 -17.87 25.28 18.30
C MET A 415 -19.15 25.51 19.12
N ARG A 416 -19.58 24.53 19.93
CA ARG A 416 -20.72 24.69 20.85
C ARG A 416 -20.43 25.72 21.95
N LYS A 417 -19.16 25.90 22.35
CA LYS A 417 -18.71 26.95 23.27
C LYS A 417 -18.56 28.33 22.60
N GLY A 418 -18.87 28.45 21.31
CA GLY A 418 -18.80 29.71 20.56
C GLY A 418 -17.48 29.96 19.84
N GLY A 419 -16.58 28.96 19.76
CA GLY A 419 -15.38 29.03 18.95
C GLY A 419 -15.69 29.07 17.45
N ASN A 420 -14.78 29.66 16.67
CA ASN A 420 -14.86 29.68 15.21
C ASN A 420 -14.20 28.42 14.61
N VAL A 421 -14.14 28.34 13.28
CA VAL A 421 -13.52 27.21 12.56
C VAL A 421 -12.03 27.02 12.87
N VAL A 422 -11.30 28.08 13.24
CA VAL A 422 -9.88 28.01 13.61
C VAL A 422 -9.71 27.43 15.02
N ASP A 423 -10.53 27.87 15.98
CA ASP A 423 -10.55 27.30 17.32
C ASP A 423 -10.87 25.79 17.29
N ALA A 424 -11.88 25.42 16.49
CA ALA A 424 -12.25 24.02 16.27
C ALA A 424 -11.11 23.22 15.62
N ALA A 425 -10.44 23.78 14.61
CA ALA A 425 -9.30 23.15 13.95
C ALA A 425 -8.14 22.86 14.92
N VAL A 426 -7.86 23.78 15.85
CA VAL A 426 -6.84 23.58 16.90
C VAL A 426 -7.22 22.41 17.82
N ALA A 427 -8.48 22.36 18.28
CA ALA A 427 -8.94 21.26 19.12
C ALA A 427 -8.90 19.90 18.40
N VAL A 428 -9.27 19.87 17.12
CA VAL A 428 -9.18 18.67 16.27
C VAL A 428 -7.72 18.22 16.12
N SER A 429 -6.78 19.13 15.85
CA SER A 429 -5.36 18.81 15.70
C SER A 429 -4.77 18.14 16.94
N PHE A 430 -4.99 18.72 18.13
CA PHE A 430 -4.50 18.14 19.38
C PHE A 430 -5.19 16.82 19.72
N ALA A 431 -6.49 16.70 19.47
CA ALA A 431 -7.21 15.44 19.68
C ALA A 431 -6.69 14.33 18.76
N LEU A 432 -6.44 14.60 17.47
CA LEU A 432 -5.82 13.64 16.54
C LEU A 432 -4.43 13.21 17.01
N GLY A 433 -3.64 14.12 17.59
CA GLY A 433 -2.35 13.78 18.19
C GLY A 433 -2.43 12.80 19.37
N VAL A 434 -3.62 12.62 19.96
CA VAL A 434 -3.87 11.64 21.03
C VAL A 434 -4.41 10.34 20.46
N VAL A 435 -5.39 10.41 19.54
CA VAL A 435 -6.20 9.25 19.09
C VAL A 435 -5.72 8.60 17.79
N GLU A 436 -4.86 9.28 17.02
CA GLU A 436 -4.08 8.74 15.90
C GLU A 436 -2.59 9.06 16.11
N PRO A 437 -1.98 8.61 17.24
CA PRO A 437 -0.62 9.00 17.61
C PRO A 437 0.42 8.43 16.63
N ASP A 438 0.07 7.38 15.88
CA ASP A 438 0.89 6.76 14.85
C ASP A 438 0.97 7.59 13.56
N ALA A 439 0.05 8.54 13.33
CA ALA A 439 -0.01 9.33 12.10
C ALA A 439 0.40 10.79 12.31
N SER A 440 0.06 11.39 13.46
CA SER A 440 0.32 12.80 13.72
C SER A 440 0.43 13.11 15.21
N GLY A 441 0.87 14.32 15.55
CA GLY A 441 0.86 14.80 16.93
C GLY A 441 1.78 16.01 17.14
N MET A 442 2.01 16.34 18.40
CA MET A 442 2.86 17.48 18.77
C MET A 442 4.33 17.31 18.37
N GLY A 443 4.81 16.07 18.18
CA GLY A 443 6.13 15.77 17.62
C GLY A 443 6.21 15.84 16.08
N GLY A 444 5.10 16.20 15.42
CA GLY A 444 4.96 16.27 13.97
C GLY A 444 5.05 17.67 13.38
N TYR A 445 4.53 17.79 12.17
CA TYR A 445 4.57 19.00 11.35
C TYR A 445 3.44 19.00 10.30
N GLY A 446 3.26 20.10 9.57
CA GLY A 446 2.21 20.20 8.55
C GLY A 446 1.90 21.62 8.07
N GLU A 447 0.73 21.78 7.46
CA GLU A 447 0.20 23.08 7.00
C GLU A 447 -1.30 23.22 7.30
N MET A 448 -1.72 24.45 7.60
CA MET A 448 -3.11 24.84 7.87
C MET A 448 -3.50 26.00 6.94
N LEU A 449 -4.45 25.75 6.05
CA LEU A 449 -5.03 26.76 5.16
C LEU A 449 -6.32 27.30 5.78
N ILE A 450 -6.41 28.62 5.92
CA ILE A 450 -7.50 29.32 6.60
C ILE A 450 -8.13 30.32 5.66
N HIS A 451 -9.45 30.30 5.59
CA HIS A 451 -10.26 31.38 5.05
C HIS A 451 -11.32 31.76 6.08
N LEU A 452 -11.40 33.03 6.42
CA LEU A 452 -12.50 33.61 7.20
C LEU A 452 -13.27 34.60 6.33
N GLU A 453 -14.54 34.77 6.63
CA GLU A 453 -15.40 35.74 5.97
C GLU A 453 -14.80 37.15 6.07
N GLY A 454 -14.86 37.89 4.96
CA GLY A 454 -14.22 39.20 4.82
C GLY A 454 -12.73 39.15 4.42
N MET A 455 -12.08 37.98 4.38
CA MET A 455 -10.72 37.87 3.84
C MET A 455 -10.72 37.94 2.31
N GLU A 456 -9.86 38.80 1.75
CA GLU A 456 -9.67 38.90 0.30
C GLU A 456 -9.04 37.62 -0.29
N ARG A 457 -8.24 36.88 0.47
CA ARG A 457 -7.64 35.58 0.07
C ARG A 457 -7.42 34.70 1.31
N PRO A 458 -7.41 33.36 1.14
CA PRO A 458 -6.95 32.47 2.21
C PRO A 458 -5.50 32.75 2.59
N VAL A 459 -5.16 32.42 3.84
CA VAL A 459 -3.80 32.47 4.38
C VAL A 459 -3.37 31.08 4.81
N LEU A 460 -2.08 30.76 4.67
CA LEU A 460 -1.54 29.47 5.10
C LEU A 460 -0.55 29.64 6.25
N PHE A 461 -0.71 28.83 7.31
CA PHE A 461 0.29 28.64 8.35
C PHE A 461 1.08 27.37 8.07
N GLU A 462 2.37 27.55 7.79
CA GLU A 462 3.35 26.51 7.52
C GLU A 462 4.11 26.18 8.81
N PHE A 463 3.97 24.95 9.26
CA PHE A 463 4.60 24.44 10.48
C PHE A 463 5.37 23.16 10.19
N MET A 464 6.20 23.18 9.14
CA MET A 464 7.08 22.09 8.74
C MET A 464 8.19 21.84 9.77
N ALA A 465 8.63 20.59 9.88
CA ALA A 465 9.74 20.24 10.75
C ALA A 465 11.04 20.92 10.25
N ARG A 466 11.91 21.29 11.19
CA ARG A 466 13.15 22.02 10.89
C ARG A 466 14.39 21.21 11.29
N VAL A 467 15.39 21.17 10.42
CA VAL A 467 16.68 20.51 10.69
C VAL A 467 17.34 21.20 11.89
N PRO A 468 17.67 20.47 12.98
CA PRO A 468 18.48 21.02 14.06
C PRO A 468 19.81 21.59 13.54
N GLU A 469 20.34 22.63 14.18
CA GLU A 469 21.57 23.30 13.73
C GLU A 469 22.74 22.31 13.53
N GLU A 470 22.94 21.42 14.50
CA GLU A 470 24.01 20.41 14.46
C GLU A 470 23.69 19.23 13.55
N ALA A 471 22.50 19.15 12.97
CA ALA A 471 22.09 18.05 12.10
C ALA A 471 22.31 18.34 10.61
N GLY A 472 23.09 19.36 10.26
CA GLY A 472 23.51 19.64 8.89
C GLY A 472 24.49 18.60 8.32
N LEU A 473 24.77 18.70 7.01
CA LEU A 473 25.62 17.76 6.25
C LEU A 473 27.00 17.48 6.87
N SER A 474 27.58 18.43 7.61
CA SER A 474 28.90 18.29 8.23
C SER A 474 28.94 17.31 9.41
N ASN A 475 27.79 16.93 9.98
CA ASN A 475 27.75 16.06 11.15
C ASN A 475 27.56 14.59 10.74
N ALA A 476 28.69 13.91 10.52
CA ALA A 476 28.72 12.47 10.22
C ALA A 476 28.44 11.59 11.45
N SER A 477 28.47 12.12 12.68
CA SER A 477 28.23 11.32 13.91
C SER A 477 26.80 10.80 14.03
N LEU A 478 25.87 11.36 13.25
CA LEU A 478 24.47 10.91 13.19
C LEU A 478 24.28 9.69 12.29
N LEU A 479 25.33 9.28 11.56
CA LEU A 479 25.30 8.19 10.59
C LEU A 479 25.87 6.91 11.19
N GLN A 480 25.25 5.79 10.83
CA GLN A 480 25.73 4.42 11.02
C GLN A 480 26.05 3.87 9.62
N ASP A 481 27.31 3.47 9.40
CA ASP A 481 27.79 3.00 8.09
C ASP A 481 27.49 3.94 6.92
N GLY A 482 27.61 5.25 7.18
CA GLY A 482 27.37 6.31 6.19
C GLY A 482 25.90 6.60 5.90
N ARG A 483 24.95 5.98 6.61
CA ARG A 483 23.50 6.22 6.48
C ARG A 483 22.88 6.54 7.84
N TYR A 484 21.70 7.15 7.83
CA TYR A 484 20.95 7.30 9.08
C TYR A 484 20.47 5.95 9.59
N PRO A 485 20.31 5.77 10.93
CA PRO A 485 19.57 4.63 11.44
C PRO A 485 18.15 4.64 10.85
N PRO A 486 17.53 3.48 10.64
CA PRO A 486 16.23 3.40 9.98
C PRO A 486 15.06 3.87 10.88
N ASP A 487 15.32 4.10 12.16
CA ASP A 487 14.37 4.62 13.16
C ASP A 487 15.10 5.25 14.37
N GLY A 488 14.32 5.83 15.28
CA GLY A 488 14.79 6.23 16.60
C GLY A 488 15.08 7.71 16.80
N PRO A 489 15.55 8.08 18.00
CA PRO A 489 15.67 9.46 18.46
C PRO A 489 16.62 10.33 17.62
N VAL A 490 17.58 9.72 16.93
CA VAL A 490 18.52 10.41 16.03
C VAL A 490 17.80 11.16 14.90
N LEU A 491 16.67 10.61 14.43
CA LEU A 491 15.93 11.14 13.28
C LEU A 491 15.04 12.34 13.59
N ALA A 492 14.84 12.65 14.88
CA ALA A 492 13.90 13.69 15.29
C ALA A 492 14.38 15.07 14.81
N MET A 493 13.56 15.71 13.99
CA MET A 493 13.69 17.14 13.68
C MET A 493 12.81 17.98 14.61
N VAL A 494 13.05 19.30 14.64
CA VAL A 494 12.30 20.24 15.49
C VAL A 494 10.81 20.20 15.11
N PRO A 495 9.90 19.79 16.02
CA PRO A 495 8.47 19.69 15.73
C PRO A 495 7.79 21.04 15.55
N GLY A 496 6.80 21.09 14.66
CA GLY A 496 6.10 22.33 14.29
C GLY A 496 4.65 22.45 14.73
N THR A 497 3.95 21.33 14.97
CA THR A 497 2.49 21.33 15.18
C THR A 497 2.02 22.32 16.25
N VAL A 498 2.68 22.36 17.42
CA VAL A 498 2.28 23.25 18.53
C VAL A 498 2.39 24.72 18.14
N ALA A 499 3.48 25.13 17.50
CA ALA A 499 3.66 26.50 17.03
C ALA A 499 2.65 26.87 15.93
N GLY A 500 2.35 25.95 15.00
CA GLY A 500 1.35 26.14 13.96
C GLY A 500 -0.04 26.43 14.52
N MET A 501 -0.52 25.54 15.41
CA MET A 501 -1.84 25.70 16.04
C MET A 501 -1.91 26.97 16.90
N HIS A 502 -0.87 27.24 17.68
CA HIS A 502 -0.84 28.42 18.55
C HIS A 502 -0.78 29.73 17.76
N ALA A 503 -0.01 29.79 16.66
CA ALA A 503 0.07 30.97 15.80
C ALA A 503 -1.26 31.24 15.08
N ALA A 504 -1.88 30.20 14.53
CA ALA A 504 -3.19 30.30 13.89
C ALA A 504 -4.28 30.77 14.86
N TRP A 505 -4.36 30.18 16.06
CA TRP A 505 -5.29 30.61 17.10
C TRP A 505 -5.04 32.04 17.54
N LYS A 506 -3.79 32.42 17.79
CA LYS A 506 -3.46 33.76 18.26
C LYS A 506 -3.83 34.85 17.23
N LYS A 507 -3.73 34.54 15.94
CA LYS A 507 -4.05 35.50 14.86
C LYS A 507 -5.51 35.47 14.41
N HIS A 508 -6.14 34.29 14.40
CA HIS A 508 -7.44 34.06 13.77
C HIS A 508 -8.46 33.29 14.63
N GLY A 509 -8.14 32.97 15.88
CA GLY A 509 -9.10 32.40 16.83
C GLY A 509 -10.22 33.39 17.17
N SER A 510 -11.35 32.89 17.67
CA SER A 510 -12.52 33.74 17.95
C SER A 510 -12.35 34.72 19.10
N GLY A 511 -11.37 34.47 19.98
CA GLY A 511 -11.25 35.15 21.28
C GLY A 511 -12.33 34.77 22.30
N LYS A 512 -13.27 33.87 21.96
CA LYS A 512 -14.39 33.46 22.83
C LYS A 512 -14.08 32.19 23.63
N VAL A 513 -13.17 31.36 23.14
CA VAL A 513 -12.74 30.12 23.81
C VAL A 513 -11.27 30.27 24.22
N PRO A 514 -10.93 30.16 25.51
CA PRO A 514 -9.54 30.25 25.97
C PRO A 514 -8.65 29.14 25.39
N TRP A 515 -7.35 29.40 25.22
CA TRP A 515 -6.37 28.43 24.71
C TRP A 515 -6.41 27.08 25.46
N SER A 516 -6.46 27.11 26.79
CA SER A 516 -6.55 25.91 27.62
C SER A 516 -7.76 25.03 27.29
N ASP A 517 -8.88 25.67 26.94
CA ASP A 517 -10.15 24.98 26.67
C ASP A 517 -10.15 24.32 25.28
N LEU A 518 -9.30 24.78 24.37
CA LEU A 518 -9.07 24.13 23.08
C LEU A 518 -8.31 22.80 23.23
N LEU A 519 -7.42 22.71 24.22
CA LEU A 519 -6.64 21.49 24.52
C LEU A 519 -7.39 20.53 25.44
N ALA A 520 -8.39 21.01 26.18
CA ALA A 520 -9.11 20.22 27.18
C ALA A 520 -9.68 18.88 26.65
N PRO A 521 -10.26 18.78 25.43
CA PRO A 521 -10.71 17.49 24.90
C PRO A 521 -9.57 16.49 24.72
N ALA A 522 -8.42 16.94 24.20
CA ALA A 522 -7.23 16.10 24.02
C ALA A 522 -6.65 15.65 25.36
N ILE A 523 -6.57 16.55 26.35
CA ILE A 523 -6.11 16.24 27.71
C ILE A 523 -6.98 15.15 28.34
N ARG A 524 -8.32 15.29 28.24
CA ARG A 524 -9.25 14.27 28.77
C ARG A 524 -9.08 12.94 28.06
N ALA A 525 -9.00 12.92 26.73
CA ALA A 525 -8.81 11.68 25.97
C ALA A 525 -7.49 10.97 26.33
N ALA A 526 -6.41 11.73 26.52
CA ALA A 526 -5.11 11.17 26.90
C ALA A 526 -5.13 10.61 28.33
N ARG A 527 -5.70 11.34 29.28
CA ARG A 527 -5.75 10.96 30.70
C ARG A 527 -6.73 9.81 30.98
N ASP A 528 -7.96 9.96 30.52
CA ASP A 528 -9.08 9.07 30.87
C ASP A 528 -9.05 7.80 29.99
N GLY A 529 -8.49 7.94 28.79
CA GLY A 529 -8.26 6.90 27.80
C GLY A 529 -9.26 6.89 26.66
N TYR A 530 -8.89 6.21 25.57
CA TYR A 530 -9.75 6.03 24.40
C TYR A 530 -9.64 4.60 23.84
N VAL A 531 -10.64 4.21 23.05
CA VAL A 531 -10.68 2.90 22.40
C VAL A 531 -9.80 2.92 21.14
N VAL A 532 -8.88 1.97 21.06
CA VAL A 532 -7.99 1.75 19.92
C VAL A 532 -8.82 1.41 18.69
N SER A 533 -8.62 2.18 17.62
CA SER A 533 -9.27 1.97 16.32
C SER A 533 -8.63 0.83 15.52
N ASP A 534 -9.35 0.31 14.53
CA ASP A 534 -8.80 -0.67 13.58
C ASP A 534 -7.53 -0.15 12.87
N GLY A 535 -7.46 1.16 12.60
CA GLY A 535 -6.31 1.80 11.96
C GLY A 535 -5.06 1.70 12.83
N LEU A 536 -5.14 2.20 14.06
CA LEU A 536 -4.03 2.16 15.00
C LEU A 536 -3.60 0.71 15.30
N ALA A 537 -4.55 -0.20 15.55
CA ALA A 537 -4.24 -1.61 15.77
C ALA A 537 -3.50 -2.25 14.58
N THR A 538 -3.90 -1.90 13.36
CA THR A 538 -3.22 -2.36 12.14
C THR A 538 -1.78 -1.85 12.08
N THR A 539 -1.56 -0.56 12.38
CA THR A 539 -0.23 0.03 12.43
C THR A 539 0.66 -0.66 13.48
N LEU A 540 0.15 -0.83 14.70
CA LEU A 540 0.87 -1.48 15.80
C LEU A 540 1.24 -2.93 15.47
N MET A 541 0.34 -3.68 14.84
CA MET A 541 0.61 -5.06 14.42
C MET A 541 1.67 -5.14 13.30
N ARG A 542 1.56 -4.24 12.32
CA ARG A 542 2.46 -4.22 11.15
C ARG A 542 3.87 -3.77 11.50
N GLU A 543 3.98 -2.74 12.34
CA GLU A 543 5.25 -2.16 12.78
C GLU A 543 5.66 -2.64 14.18
N ARG A 544 5.18 -3.83 14.59
CA ARG A 544 5.35 -4.36 15.97
C ARG A 544 6.79 -4.35 16.44
N ALA A 545 7.74 -4.71 15.57
CA ALA A 545 9.14 -4.81 15.91
C ALA A 545 9.74 -3.42 16.19
N ALA A 546 9.38 -2.43 15.38
CA ALA A 546 9.86 -1.05 15.53
C ALA A 546 9.31 -0.40 16.81
N PHE A 547 8.01 -0.57 17.10
CA PHE A 547 7.46 -0.04 18.36
C PHE A 547 7.98 -0.79 19.60
N ALA A 548 8.15 -2.12 19.54
CA ALA A 548 8.62 -2.91 20.68
C ALA A 548 10.09 -2.65 21.02
N LYS A 549 10.89 -2.15 20.07
CA LYS A 549 12.31 -1.82 20.22
C LYS A 549 12.57 -0.76 21.29
N TYR A 550 11.68 0.23 21.42
CA TYR A 550 11.87 1.37 22.31
C TYR A 550 11.00 1.27 23.55
N GLU A 551 11.61 1.45 24.72
CA GLU A 551 10.93 1.29 26.01
C GLU A 551 9.67 2.14 26.14
N GLY A 552 9.72 3.43 25.81
CA GLY A 552 8.57 4.33 25.90
C GLY A 552 7.41 3.92 24.99
N SER A 553 7.72 3.48 23.77
CA SER A 553 6.72 2.99 22.82
C SER A 553 6.13 1.65 23.23
N ARG A 554 6.98 0.74 23.73
CA ARG A 554 6.55 -0.55 24.26
C ARG A 554 5.63 -0.36 25.47
N ALA A 555 5.97 0.53 26.40
CA ALA A 555 5.15 0.83 27.57
C ALA A 555 3.77 1.41 27.22
N LEU A 556 3.69 2.18 26.13
CA LEU A 556 2.46 2.84 25.70
C LEU A 556 1.55 1.92 24.85
N PHE A 557 2.14 1.12 23.96
CA PHE A 557 1.40 0.42 22.90
C PHE A 557 1.36 -1.11 23.04
N PHE A 558 1.93 -1.67 24.12
CA PHE A 558 1.94 -3.11 24.37
C PHE A 558 1.41 -3.45 25.76
N ARG A 559 0.76 -4.61 25.87
CA ARG A 559 0.43 -5.25 27.14
C ARG A 559 1.00 -6.66 27.13
N ASP A 560 1.80 -7.00 28.13
CA ASP A 560 2.44 -8.32 28.26
C ASP A 560 3.19 -8.75 26.98
N GLY A 561 3.86 -7.80 26.31
CA GLY A 561 4.62 -8.03 25.08
C GLY A 561 3.76 -8.15 23.81
N THR A 562 2.44 -8.02 23.90
CA THR A 562 1.51 -8.05 22.76
C THR A 562 1.05 -6.63 22.41
N PRO A 563 1.07 -6.22 21.11
CA PRO A 563 0.58 -4.90 20.72
C PRO A 563 -0.92 -4.77 20.98
N LEU A 564 -1.39 -3.56 21.29
CA LEU A 564 -2.80 -3.28 21.49
C LEU A 564 -3.63 -3.60 20.23
N ALA A 565 -4.78 -4.25 20.42
CA ALA A 565 -5.73 -4.61 19.39
C ALA A 565 -6.90 -3.62 19.31
N ALA A 566 -7.66 -3.65 18.21
CA ALA A 566 -8.86 -2.85 18.07
C ALA A 566 -9.87 -3.20 19.17
N GLY A 567 -10.46 -2.19 19.81
CA GLY A 567 -11.35 -2.37 20.96
C GLY A 567 -10.64 -2.28 22.33
N ASP A 568 -9.31 -2.35 22.37
CA ASP A 568 -8.55 -2.10 23.60
C ASP A 568 -8.62 -0.64 24.04
N THR A 569 -8.45 -0.37 25.34
CA THR A 569 -8.37 1.01 25.86
C THR A 569 -6.94 1.45 26.15
N ILE A 570 -6.46 2.48 25.47
CA ILE A 570 -5.15 3.09 25.76
C ILE A 570 -5.31 4.33 26.65
N ARG A 571 -4.38 4.51 27.60
CA ARG A 571 -4.26 5.70 28.45
C ARG A 571 -2.83 6.22 28.37
N ASN A 572 -2.68 7.54 28.34
CA ASN A 572 -1.41 8.22 28.18
C ASN A 572 -1.32 9.44 29.12
N PRO A 573 -1.12 9.20 30.44
CA PRO A 573 -1.02 10.28 31.41
C PRO A 573 0.19 11.20 31.18
N ASP A 574 1.27 10.68 30.59
CA ASP A 574 2.45 11.47 30.22
C ASP A 574 2.12 12.52 29.13
N LEU A 575 1.35 12.12 28.11
CA LEU A 575 0.87 13.04 27.09
C LEU A 575 -0.12 14.05 27.65
N ALA A 576 -1.01 13.62 28.57
CA ALA A 576 -1.91 14.55 29.26
C ALA A 576 -1.13 15.62 30.02
N TRP A 577 -0.08 15.23 30.76
CA TRP A 577 0.81 16.16 31.46
C TRP A 577 1.51 17.12 30.50
N THR A 578 1.99 16.63 29.36
CA THR A 578 2.63 17.49 28.33
C THR A 578 1.63 18.49 27.75
N LEU A 579 0.42 18.05 27.39
CA LEU A 579 -0.65 18.92 26.91
C LEU A 579 -1.06 19.95 27.96
N GLU A 580 -1.05 19.62 29.25
CA GLU A 580 -1.28 20.59 30.33
C GLU A 580 -0.20 21.66 30.42
N GLN A 581 1.07 21.33 30.13
CA GLN A 581 2.13 22.35 30.07
C GLN A 581 1.89 23.32 28.90
N VAL A 582 1.48 22.79 27.75
CA VAL A 582 1.11 23.60 26.58
C VAL A 582 -0.14 24.43 26.86
N ALA A 583 -1.13 23.89 27.55
CA ALA A 583 -2.34 24.63 27.94
C ALA A 583 -2.04 25.80 28.89
N LYS A 584 -1.08 25.62 29.81
CA LYS A 584 -0.66 26.66 30.78
C LYS A 584 0.27 27.71 30.16
N GLY A 585 1.24 27.27 29.36
CA GLY A 585 2.34 28.12 28.86
C GLY A 585 2.20 28.57 27.40
N GLY A 586 1.08 28.27 26.73
CA GLY A 586 0.97 28.45 25.28
C GLY A 586 2.01 27.61 24.53
N ALA A 587 2.52 28.11 23.40
CA ALA A 587 3.60 27.46 22.68
C ALA A 587 4.87 27.30 23.53
N ASP A 588 5.19 28.26 24.41
CA ASP A 588 6.41 28.21 25.23
C ASP A 588 6.39 27.08 26.28
N GLY A 589 5.20 26.60 26.64
CA GLY A 589 5.04 25.37 27.42
C GLY A 589 5.70 24.15 26.76
N PHE A 590 5.78 24.13 25.42
CA PHE A 590 6.48 23.10 24.64
C PHE A 590 7.93 23.49 24.32
N TYR A 591 8.17 24.71 23.83
CA TYR A 591 9.46 25.10 23.22
C TYR A 591 10.50 25.68 24.18
N ARG A 592 10.10 26.17 25.38
CA ARG A 592 11.00 26.84 26.33
C ARG A 592 10.91 26.32 27.78
N GLY A 593 9.85 25.59 28.11
CA GLY A 593 9.59 25.09 29.46
C GLY A 593 10.20 23.73 29.78
N GLU A 594 9.62 23.08 30.78
CA GLU A 594 10.05 21.76 31.27
C GLU A 594 9.96 20.66 30.19
N VAL A 595 8.99 20.75 29.27
CA VAL A 595 8.87 19.84 28.13
C VAL A 595 10.12 19.91 27.25
N ALA A 596 10.52 21.11 26.83
CA ALA A 596 11.74 21.33 26.03
C ALA A 596 12.98 20.78 26.73
N ARG A 597 13.10 21.00 28.04
CA ARG A 597 14.24 20.53 28.83
C ARG A 597 14.32 19.00 28.83
N ARG A 598 13.22 18.30 29.13
CA ARG A 598 13.16 16.83 29.16
C ARG A 598 13.38 16.21 27.79
N LEU A 599 12.74 16.77 26.77
CA LEU A 599 12.86 16.36 25.38
C LEU A 599 14.33 16.38 24.95
N VAL A 600 14.98 17.53 25.09
CA VAL A 600 16.37 17.70 24.63
C VAL A 600 17.34 16.85 25.45
N GLN A 601 17.16 16.80 26.77
CA GLN A 601 18.02 15.98 27.64
C GLN A 601 18.00 14.51 27.20
N ASP A 602 16.81 13.96 26.95
CA ASP A 602 16.65 12.56 26.54
C ASP A 602 17.15 12.30 25.11
N LEU A 603 16.74 13.12 24.13
CA LEU A 603 17.13 12.92 22.73
C LEU A 603 18.65 13.04 22.55
N ARG A 604 19.30 14.03 23.17
CA ARG A 604 20.77 14.17 23.09
C ARG A 604 21.50 13.01 23.75
N GLY A 605 20.98 12.53 24.89
CA GLY A 605 21.53 11.34 25.56
C GLY A 605 21.49 10.07 24.69
N LYS A 606 20.71 10.08 23.59
CA LYS A 606 20.53 8.98 22.65
C LYS A 606 21.00 9.31 21.23
N GLY A 607 21.91 10.26 21.08
CA GLY A 607 22.60 10.55 19.82
C GLY A 607 21.90 11.53 18.88
N SER A 608 20.78 12.15 19.29
CA SER A 608 20.17 13.24 18.51
C SER A 608 21.01 14.52 18.57
N ALA A 609 20.99 15.29 17.48
CA ALA A 609 21.66 16.58 17.39
C ALA A 609 20.86 17.74 18.03
N MET A 610 19.64 17.49 18.51
CA MET A 610 18.73 18.54 18.96
C MET A 610 19.27 19.33 20.16
N ARG A 611 19.09 20.66 20.15
CA ARG A 611 19.49 21.57 21.24
C ARG A 611 18.30 22.37 21.77
N PRO A 612 18.38 22.93 22.99
CA PRO A 612 17.34 23.83 23.49
C PRO A 612 17.17 25.06 22.58
N ALA A 613 18.28 25.53 21.99
CA ALA A 613 18.26 26.64 21.04
C ALA A 613 17.47 26.33 19.76
N ASP A 614 17.47 25.08 19.29
CA ASP A 614 16.70 24.68 18.10
C ASP A 614 15.19 24.82 18.35
N LEU A 615 14.73 24.34 19.51
CA LEU A 615 13.34 24.48 19.96
C LEU A 615 12.97 25.96 20.16
N ALA A 616 13.81 26.71 20.88
CA ALA A 616 13.54 28.11 21.19
C ALA A 616 13.49 29.00 19.94
N ARG A 617 14.20 28.64 18.86
CA ARG A 617 14.23 29.40 17.59
C ARG A 617 13.13 28.98 16.61
N TYR A 618 12.31 27.99 16.94
CA TYR A 618 11.24 27.54 16.06
C TYR A 618 10.09 28.54 15.98
N PHE A 619 9.50 28.69 14.80
CA PHE A 619 8.28 29.45 14.57
C PHE A 619 7.50 28.85 13.38
N ALA A 620 6.17 28.96 13.40
CA ALA A 620 5.34 28.68 12.23
C ALA A 620 5.34 29.90 11.31
N ALA A 621 5.54 29.69 10.00
CA ALA A 621 5.61 30.76 9.02
C ALA A 621 4.23 30.99 8.38
N GLU A 622 3.85 32.25 8.20
CA GLU A 622 2.69 32.61 7.39
C GLU A 622 3.12 32.69 5.92
N ARG A 623 2.38 32.04 5.03
CA ARG A 623 2.71 31.91 3.61
C ARG A 623 1.51 32.29 2.75
N GLU A 624 1.81 32.83 1.57
CA GLU A 624 0.82 32.90 0.49
C GLU A 624 0.63 31.49 -0.09
N PRO A 625 -0.60 30.94 -0.09
CA PRO A 625 -0.88 29.63 -0.67
C PRO A 625 -0.72 29.63 -2.18
N VAL A 626 -0.39 28.47 -2.77
CA VAL A 626 -0.44 28.33 -4.24
C VAL A 626 -1.87 28.54 -4.70
N HIS A 627 -2.05 29.47 -5.63
CA HIS A 627 -3.32 29.83 -6.26
C HIS A 627 -3.37 29.34 -7.70
N ALA A 628 -4.47 28.70 -8.06
CA ALA A 628 -4.79 28.30 -9.42
C ALA A 628 -6.27 28.52 -9.71
N THR A 629 -6.64 28.45 -10.98
CA THR A 629 -8.03 28.41 -11.41
C THR A 629 -8.36 27.06 -12.03
N TYR A 630 -9.60 26.61 -11.91
CA TYR A 630 -10.07 25.38 -12.55
C TYR A 630 -11.54 25.53 -12.95
N ARG A 631 -11.81 25.62 -14.25
CA ARG A 631 -13.16 25.75 -14.83
C ARG A 631 -13.96 26.90 -14.22
N GLY A 632 -13.31 28.06 -14.06
CA GLY A 632 -13.91 29.28 -13.50
C GLY A 632 -14.04 29.29 -11.98
N ASN A 633 -13.39 28.36 -11.27
CA ASN A 633 -13.33 28.31 -9.81
C ASN A 633 -11.89 28.61 -9.35
N ALA A 634 -11.74 29.37 -8.27
CA ALA A 634 -10.43 29.59 -7.66
C ALA A 634 -10.08 28.45 -6.69
N VAL A 635 -8.85 27.95 -6.76
CA VAL A 635 -8.30 26.87 -5.96
C VAL A 635 -7.06 27.36 -5.22
N PHE A 636 -7.06 27.21 -3.90
CA PHE A 636 -5.92 27.53 -3.03
C PHE A 636 -5.44 26.27 -2.33
N SER A 637 -4.13 26.03 -2.31
CA SER A 637 -3.54 24.84 -1.69
C SER A 637 -2.20 25.14 -1.00
N SER A 638 -1.42 24.12 -0.68
CA SER A 638 -0.15 24.23 0.06
C SER A 638 0.84 25.24 -0.52
N ALA A 639 1.79 25.67 0.31
CA ALA A 639 2.82 26.63 -0.05
C ALA A 639 4.24 26.04 0.07
N PRO A 640 5.23 26.57 -0.66
CA PRO A 640 6.64 26.18 -0.48
C PRO A 640 7.10 26.28 1.00
N PRO A 641 7.85 25.30 1.53
CA PRO A 641 8.59 24.23 0.83
C PRO A 641 7.75 23.04 0.35
N VAL A 642 6.45 23.03 0.62
CA VAL A 642 5.55 21.95 0.22
C VAL A 642 5.15 22.12 -1.26
N GLY A 643 5.35 21.06 -2.05
CA GLY A 643 5.07 21.05 -3.49
C GLY A 643 3.68 20.57 -3.89
N GLY A 644 2.87 20.08 -2.94
CA GLY A 644 1.57 19.46 -3.21
C GLY A 644 0.58 20.37 -3.96
N GLY A 645 0.52 21.65 -3.60
CA GLY A 645 -0.39 22.63 -4.19
C GLY A 645 0.01 23.02 -5.60
N ALA A 646 1.31 23.10 -5.87
CA ALA A 646 1.83 23.27 -7.22
C ALA A 646 1.50 22.06 -8.10
N LEU A 647 1.72 20.84 -7.61
CA LEU A 647 1.33 19.62 -8.35
C LEU A 647 -0.17 19.60 -8.63
N LEU A 648 -1.02 19.88 -7.64
CA LEU A 648 -2.47 19.94 -7.81
C LEU A 648 -2.87 20.98 -8.86
N ALA A 649 -2.30 22.19 -8.81
CA ALA A 649 -2.55 23.24 -9.80
C ALA A 649 -2.23 22.77 -11.23
N ALA A 650 -1.06 22.15 -11.44
CA ALA A 650 -0.67 21.64 -12.74
C ALA A 650 -1.63 20.54 -13.25
N GLN A 651 -2.03 19.62 -12.37
CA GLN A 651 -2.93 18.52 -12.69
C GLN A 651 -4.32 19.03 -13.11
N LEU A 652 -4.86 20.02 -12.38
CA LEU A 652 -6.14 20.65 -12.71
C LEU A 652 -6.05 21.45 -14.01
N ASN A 653 -4.98 22.23 -14.19
CA ASN A 653 -4.74 22.99 -15.42
C ASN A 653 -4.64 22.07 -16.66
N ASN A 654 -3.98 20.91 -16.52
CA ASN A 654 -3.91 19.90 -17.57
C ASN A 654 -5.30 19.30 -17.83
N LEU A 655 -6.00 18.85 -16.78
CA LEU A 655 -7.32 18.22 -16.91
C LEU A 655 -8.36 19.16 -17.52
N GLU A 656 -8.27 20.47 -17.28
CA GLU A 656 -9.19 21.46 -17.84
C GLU A 656 -9.22 21.48 -19.37
N ARG A 657 -8.16 20.95 -20.00
CA ARG A 657 -8.05 20.80 -21.46
C ARG A 657 -8.84 19.60 -21.99
N PHE A 658 -9.10 18.61 -21.15
CA PHE A 658 -10.13 17.60 -21.38
C PHE A 658 -11.49 18.26 -21.07
N GLY A 659 -12.56 17.93 -21.80
CA GLY A 659 -13.90 18.43 -21.45
C GLY A 659 -14.30 18.06 -20.01
N VAL A 660 -15.48 18.45 -19.57
CA VAL A 660 -15.97 18.09 -18.21
C VAL A 660 -15.91 16.56 -18.04
N PRO A 661 -15.16 16.03 -17.07
CA PRO A 661 -15.08 14.60 -16.84
C PRO A 661 -16.46 14.02 -16.54
N ARG A 662 -16.75 12.86 -17.12
CA ARG A 662 -17.89 12.01 -16.71
C ARG A 662 -17.47 11.18 -15.49
N PRO A 663 -18.40 10.46 -14.83
CA PRO A 663 -18.05 9.59 -13.70
C PRO A 663 -16.95 8.59 -14.09
N TYR A 664 -15.71 8.90 -13.70
CA TYR A 664 -14.50 8.28 -14.25
C TYR A 664 -14.33 6.79 -13.87
N ALA A 665 -15.03 6.34 -12.83
CA ALA A 665 -15.14 4.92 -12.50
C ALA A 665 -15.88 4.11 -13.58
N ASP A 666 -16.73 4.78 -14.38
CA ASP A 666 -17.57 4.20 -15.43
C ASP A 666 -17.17 4.68 -16.84
N ASP A 667 -16.22 5.61 -16.94
CA ASP A 667 -15.87 6.28 -18.19
C ASP A 667 -14.36 6.26 -18.47
N ALA A 668 -13.94 5.37 -19.38
CA ALA A 668 -12.53 5.19 -19.72
C ALA A 668 -11.86 6.45 -20.28
N PRO A 669 -12.49 7.25 -21.18
CA PRO A 669 -11.91 8.52 -21.62
C PRO A 669 -11.64 9.49 -20.47
N SER A 670 -12.56 9.63 -19.51
CA SER A 670 -12.36 10.50 -18.35
C SER A 670 -11.23 10.02 -17.45
N LEU A 671 -11.18 8.72 -17.14
CA LEU A 671 -10.08 8.16 -16.34
C LEU A 671 -8.72 8.30 -17.05
N HIS A 672 -8.67 8.02 -18.35
CA HIS A 672 -7.48 8.21 -19.18
C HIS A 672 -6.98 9.66 -19.12
N ALA A 673 -7.86 10.63 -19.31
CA ALA A 673 -7.52 12.04 -19.24
C ALA A 673 -7.03 12.47 -17.85
N MET A 674 -7.64 11.96 -16.78
CA MET A 674 -7.20 12.23 -15.41
C MET A 674 -5.80 11.65 -15.14
N ILE A 675 -5.52 10.42 -15.59
CA ILE A 675 -4.18 9.81 -15.48
C ILE A 675 -3.16 10.59 -16.31
N ALA A 676 -3.51 11.03 -17.52
CA ALA A 676 -2.63 11.82 -18.35
C ALA A 676 -2.34 13.20 -17.74
N ALA A 677 -3.37 13.88 -17.21
CA ALA A 677 -3.22 15.15 -16.51
C ALA A 677 -2.27 15.05 -15.31
N TRP A 678 -2.36 13.94 -14.58
CA TRP A 678 -1.45 13.58 -13.51
C TRP A 678 0.01 13.44 -13.98
N GLN A 679 0.23 12.66 -15.04
CA GLN A 679 1.56 12.34 -15.57
C GLN A 679 2.24 13.54 -16.25
N LEU A 680 1.45 14.49 -16.77
CA LEU A 680 1.95 15.68 -17.45
C LEU A 680 2.31 16.83 -16.50
N ALA A 681 2.18 16.68 -15.18
CA ALA A 681 2.62 17.69 -14.24
C ALA A 681 4.15 17.97 -14.37
N PRO A 682 4.62 19.23 -14.27
CA PRO A 682 6.05 19.55 -14.28
C PRO A 682 6.81 18.91 -13.11
N SER A 683 8.14 18.85 -13.22
CA SER A 683 8.98 18.36 -12.13
C SER A 683 9.20 19.42 -11.05
N LEU A 684 9.14 19.01 -9.77
CA LEU A 684 9.47 19.85 -8.61
C LEU A 684 10.98 20.15 -8.48
N ARG A 685 11.84 19.37 -9.15
CA ARG A 685 13.30 19.50 -9.04
C ARG A 685 13.75 20.91 -9.38
N ASN A 686 14.64 21.46 -8.56
CA ASN A 686 15.24 22.79 -8.74
C ASN A 686 14.21 23.95 -8.81
N ARG A 687 13.00 23.75 -8.27
CA ARG A 687 11.92 24.74 -8.31
C ARG A 687 11.28 25.02 -6.96
N ILE A 688 11.04 23.98 -6.16
CA ILE A 688 10.36 24.12 -4.86
C ILE A 688 11.25 23.51 -3.78
N ALA A 689 11.65 24.35 -2.82
CA ALA A 689 12.35 23.99 -1.60
C ALA A 689 12.04 25.06 -0.54
N ASP A 690 12.77 25.06 0.58
CA ASP A 690 12.63 26.10 1.61
C ASP A 690 12.88 27.49 1.00
N PRO A 691 11.86 28.36 0.95
CA PRO A 691 12.00 29.69 0.35
C PRO A 691 12.93 30.63 1.14
N SER A 692 13.34 30.26 2.37
CA SER A 692 14.36 30.99 3.11
C SER A 692 15.79 30.65 2.68
N LEU A 693 15.97 29.57 1.93
CA LEU A 693 17.27 29.06 1.48
C LEU A 693 17.42 29.07 -0.04
N TRP A 694 16.32 28.92 -0.77
CA TRP A 694 16.30 28.80 -2.22
C TRP A 694 15.25 29.70 -2.86
N PRO A 695 15.48 30.24 -4.07
CA PRO A 695 14.40 30.85 -4.83
C PRO A 695 13.34 29.80 -5.16
N VAL A 696 12.07 30.19 -5.22
CA VAL A 696 10.98 29.25 -5.52
C VAL A 696 10.24 29.71 -6.76
N ASN A 697 9.97 28.77 -7.67
CA ASN A 697 9.23 29.02 -8.89
C ASN A 697 8.04 28.06 -9.04
N THR A 698 6.82 28.58 -8.86
CA THR A 698 5.55 27.86 -9.03
C THR A 698 4.88 28.12 -10.38
N GLU A 699 5.37 29.07 -11.18
CA GLU A 699 4.76 29.49 -12.46
C GLU A 699 4.58 28.34 -13.47
N PRO A 700 5.54 27.40 -13.65
CA PRO A 700 5.34 26.27 -14.55
C PRO A 700 4.14 25.40 -14.21
N PHE A 701 3.69 25.42 -12.94
CA PHE A 701 2.58 24.61 -12.47
C PHE A 701 1.25 25.36 -12.57
N THR A 702 1.26 26.67 -12.29
CA THR A 702 0.05 27.50 -12.26
C THR A 702 -0.31 28.09 -13.62
N SER A 703 0.64 28.14 -14.57
CA SER A 703 0.43 28.68 -15.92
C SER A 703 -0.45 27.78 -16.79
N LYS A 704 -1.51 28.39 -17.35
CA LYS A 704 -2.39 27.77 -18.35
C LYS A 704 -1.67 27.49 -19.67
N ASP A 705 -0.72 28.35 -20.05
CA ASP A 705 0.07 28.18 -21.28
C ASP A 705 0.98 26.97 -21.16
N THR A 706 1.63 26.79 -20.01
CA THR A 706 2.40 25.59 -19.72
C THR A 706 1.51 24.36 -19.86
N ALA A 707 0.36 24.32 -19.19
CA ALA A 707 -0.57 23.19 -19.31
C ALA A 707 -1.04 22.95 -20.76
N ALA A 708 -1.31 24.00 -21.54
CA ALA A 708 -1.69 23.89 -22.94
C ALA A 708 -0.58 23.24 -23.79
N VAL A 709 0.68 23.56 -23.54
CA VAL A 709 1.83 22.92 -24.20
C VAL A 709 1.97 21.47 -23.76
N ARG A 710 1.89 21.19 -22.46
CA ARG A 710 2.04 19.81 -21.94
C ARG A 710 0.91 18.90 -22.42
N TRP A 711 -0.31 19.41 -22.50
CA TRP A 711 -1.47 18.67 -22.99
C TRP A 711 -1.37 18.24 -24.46
N ARG A 712 -0.47 18.82 -25.27
CA ARG A 712 -0.20 18.34 -26.64
C ARG A 712 0.34 16.92 -26.68
N CYS A 713 0.89 16.41 -25.58
CA CYS A 713 1.29 15.01 -25.44
C CYS A 713 0.08 14.05 -25.30
N PHE A 714 -1.10 14.55 -24.92
CA PHE A 714 -2.28 13.71 -24.69
C PHE A 714 -2.77 13.06 -25.99
N THR A 715 -2.92 11.74 -25.96
CA THR A 715 -3.44 10.94 -27.09
C THR A 715 -4.70 10.19 -26.63
N PRO A 716 -5.91 10.46 -27.17
CA PRO A 716 -7.16 9.93 -26.62
C PRO A 716 -7.29 8.40 -26.50
N GLY A 717 -6.64 7.64 -27.39
CA GLY A 717 -6.75 6.18 -27.46
C GLY A 717 -5.51 5.41 -27.02
N ARG A 718 -4.52 6.07 -26.40
CA ARG A 718 -3.24 5.44 -26.08
C ARG A 718 -2.65 6.05 -24.81
N ALA A 719 -2.10 5.20 -23.95
CA ALA A 719 -1.34 5.62 -22.78
C ALA A 719 -0.15 6.49 -23.20
N LEU A 720 0.18 7.49 -22.37
CA LEU A 720 1.33 8.35 -22.61
C LEU A 720 2.63 7.53 -22.59
N ASP A 721 3.52 7.78 -23.55
CA ASP A 721 4.87 7.21 -23.55
C ASP A 721 5.79 8.01 -22.60
N PRO A 722 6.30 7.43 -21.50
CA PRO A 722 7.18 8.15 -20.58
C PRO A 722 8.48 8.66 -21.20
N ALA A 723 8.86 8.22 -22.39
CA ALA A 723 9.99 8.77 -23.12
C ALA A 723 9.71 10.16 -23.74
N ILE A 724 8.44 10.55 -23.93
CA ILE A 724 8.09 11.80 -24.64
C ILE A 724 7.72 12.97 -23.74
N PHE A 725 7.41 12.74 -22.45
CA PHE A 725 6.93 13.78 -21.52
C PHE A 725 7.81 14.00 -20.27
N ARG A 726 9.05 13.50 -20.25
CA ARG A 726 9.93 13.58 -19.08
C ARG A 726 10.56 14.96 -18.88
N GLY A 727 10.58 15.38 -17.61
CA GLY A 727 11.22 16.63 -17.22
C GLY A 727 10.53 17.83 -17.85
N ASP A 728 11.31 18.85 -18.18
CA ASP A 728 10.77 20.07 -18.80
C ASP A 728 10.86 20.04 -20.33
N THR A 729 11.59 19.08 -20.88
CA THR A 729 11.78 18.89 -22.32
C THR A 729 10.74 17.92 -22.88
N LEU A 730 9.65 18.47 -23.41
CA LEU A 730 8.58 17.68 -24.02
C LEU A 730 8.85 17.45 -25.51
N ARG A 731 9.10 16.20 -25.91
CA ARG A 731 9.29 15.84 -27.33
C ARG A 731 8.03 16.08 -28.16
N CYS A 732 6.86 15.86 -27.56
CA CYS A 732 5.56 16.12 -28.19
C CYS A 732 5.28 17.61 -28.43
N ALA A 733 6.03 18.51 -27.77
CA ALA A 733 5.84 19.95 -27.86
C ALA A 733 6.72 20.60 -28.93
N ALA A 734 7.66 19.85 -29.53
CA ALA A 734 8.47 20.34 -30.64
C ALA A 734 7.55 20.66 -31.84
N PRO A 735 7.69 21.84 -32.48
CA PRO A 735 6.91 22.15 -33.67
C PRO A 735 7.23 21.13 -34.76
N ALA A 736 6.20 20.66 -35.49
CA ALA A 736 6.41 19.94 -36.73
C ALA A 736 7.21 20.86 -37.66
N LEU A 737 8.47 20.51 -37.93
CA LEU A 737 9.30 21.25 -38.87
C LEU A 737 8.56 21.33 -40.21
N PRO A 738 8.39 22.53 -40.81
CA PRO A 738 7.93 22.61 -42.19
C PRO A 738 8.98 21.90 -43.06
N LYS A 739 8.53 21.02 -43.95
CA LYS A 739 9.37 20.58 -45.04
C LYS A 739 9.62 21.77 -45.97
N GLU A 740 10.90 21.97 -46.26
CA GLU A 740 11.50 22.77 -47.33
C GLU A 740 11.92 24.23 -47.04
N GLY A 741 13.23 24.43 -47.21
CA GLY A 741 13.81 25.59 -47.91
C GLY A 741 13.86 26.91 -47.17
N HIS A 742 14.98 27.21 -46.50
CA HIS A 742 15.85 28.34 -46.85
C HIS A 742 16.95 28.54 -45.80
N ALA A 743 18.18 28.76 -46.28
CA ALA A 743 19.32 29.14 -45.49
C ALA A 743 19.26 30.63 -45.14
N ALA A 744 19.39 30.99 -43.86
CA ALA A 744 20.04 32.23 -43.44
C ALA A 744 20.38 32.22 -41.94
N ARG A 745 21.51 32.87 -41.64
CA ARG A 745 22.28 32.89 -40.40
C ARG A 745 21.66 33.77 -39.29
N GLY A 746 21.75 33.27 -38.05
CA GLY A 746 22.49 33.93 -36.96
C GLY A 746 21.75 34.93 -36.07
N ALA A 747 21.47 34.53 -34.82
CA ALA A 747 21.52 35.42 -33.64
C ALA A 747 21.60 34.61 -32.32
N ARG A 748 22.85 34.40 -31.86
CA ARG A 748 23.36 34.30 -30.47
C ARG A 748 22.55 33.52 -29.42
N ASP A 749 22.90 32.24 -29.30
CA ASP A 749 22.90 31.50 -28.04
C ASP A 749 24.19 31.83 -27.27
N ASP A 750 24.08 32.51 -26.13
CA ASP A 750 25.19 32.69 -25.18
C ASP A 750 24.69 32.45 -23.75
N ALA A 751 24.64 31.17 -23.36
CA ALA A 751 25.01 30.72 -22.02
C ALA A 751 25.34 29.21 -22.08
N PRO A 752 26.58 28.79 -21.78
CA PRO A 752 26.98 27.40 -21.97
C PRO A 752 26.44 26.52 -20.84
N GLU A 753 25.48 25.64 -21.17
CA GLU A 753 25.38 24.36 -20.48
C GLU A 753 26.71 23.64 -20.71
N ARG A 754 27.49 23.49 -19.64
CA ARG A 754 28.65 22.60 -19.68
C ARG A 754 28.11 21.18 -19.80
N ASP A 755 28.15 20.66 -21.01
CA ASP A 755 28.26 19.23 -21.28
C ASP A 755 29.51 18.71 -20.57
N ALA A 756 29.36 18.36 -19.30
CA ALA A 756 30.29 17.46 -18.66
C ALA A 756 29.99 16.07 -19.23
N GLU A 757 30.92 15.57 -20.04
CA GLU A 757 31.05 14.15 -20.36
C GLU A 757 30.63 13.31 -19.16
N LEU A 758 29.56 12.53 -19.36
CA LEU A 758 29.10 11.51 -18.46
C LEU A 758 30.23 10.51 -18.23
N ALA A 759 30.98 10.69 -17.15
CA ALA A 759 31.86 9.66 -16.63
C ALA A 759 30.98 8.44 -16.25
N PRO A 760 31.26 7.24 -16.78
CA PRO A 760 30.52 6.03 -16.43
C PRO A 760 30.95 5.59 -15.04
N GLY A 761 30.31 6.15 -14.00
CA GLY A 761 30.70 5.87 -12.62
C GLY A 761 30.03 6.74 -11.56
N ALA A 762 28.70 6.82 -11.55
CA ALA A 762 27.94 7.32 -10.39
C ALA A 762 26.52 6.73 -10.26
N TRP A 763 26.19 5.70 -11.06
CA TRP A 763 24.90 5.03 -11.02
C TRP A 763 25.03 3.73 -10.22
N GLY A 764 25.05 3.88 -8.90
CA GLY A 764 25.25 2.77 -7.97
C GLY A 764 24.40 2.91 -6.71
N ALA A 765 23.07 2.85 -6.85
CA ALA A 765 22.15 2.30 -5.85
C ALA A 765 20.74 2.20 -6.46
N ARG A 766 20.14 1.03 -6.31
CA ARG A 766 18.78 0.67 -6.71
C ARG A 766 17.82 1.28 -5.68
N ASP A 767 16.85 2.10 -6.10
CA ASP A 767 15.77 2.58 -5.22
C ASP A 767 14.41 2.24 -5.83
N GLU A 768 13.71 1.27 -5.23
CA GLU A 768 12.35 0.84 -5.59
C GLU A 768 11.24 1.75 -5.02
N CYS A 769 11.60 2.91 -4.46
CA CYS A 769 10.66 3.85 -3.85
C CYS A 769 10.86 5.27 -4.41
N ALA A 770 10.45 5.46 -5.66
CA ALA A 770 10.28 6.79 -6.25
C ALA A 770 8.97 7.44 -5.75
N GLY A 771 8.93 7.79 -4.46
CA GLY A 771 8.19 8.95 -3.98
C GLY A 771 9.09 10.18 -4.08
N LEU A 772 8.54 11.38 -4.25
CA LEU A 772 9.28 12.64 -4.50
C LEU A 772 10.12 13.15 -3.31
N ASP A 773 10.59 12.27 -2.43
CA ASP A 773 11.51 12.60 -1.33
C ASP A 773 12.96 12.56 -1.84
N HIS A 774 13.72 13.62 -1.59
CA HIS A 774 15.02 13.88 -2.19
C HIS A 774 16.20 13.13 -1.53
N ALA A 775 16.04 11.86 -1.12
CA ALA A 775 17.16 11.09 -0.55
C ALA A 775 17.07 9.57 -0.74
N SER A 776 18.24 8.96 -0.97
CA SER A 776 18.50 7.54 -1.20
C SER A 776 18.40 6.67 0.06
N GLY A 777 17.83 5.48 -0.07
CA GLY A 777 18.22 4.29 0.71
C GLY A 777 17.70 4.14 2.15
N SER A 778 16.38 4.23 2.37
CA SER A 778 15.75 3.64 3.57
C SER A 778 14.61 2.69 3.16
N ASP A 779 14.53 1.53 3.83
CA ASP A 779 13.46 0.54 3.68
C ASP A 779 12.09 1.21 3.64
N CYS A 780 11.26 0.86 2.66
CA CYS A 780 9.99 1.54 2.41
C CYS A 780 8.96 1.20 3.50
N ARG A 781 9.04 1.92 4.62
CA ARG A 781 8.08 1.84 5.71
C ARG A 781 6.72 2.42 5.27
N PRO A 782 5.60 1.93 5.81
CA PRO A 782 4.28 2.45 5.52
C PRO A 782 4.13 3.85 6.14
N GLN A 783 3.36 4.72 5.49
CA GLN A 783 3.45 6.16 5.73
C GLN A 783 2.22 6.74 6.42
N GLY A 784 2.43 7.66 7.36
CA GLY A 784 1.43 8.08 8.35
C GLY A 784 1.14 9.56 8.33
N THR A 785 -0.06 9.93 7.88
CA THR A 785 -0.52 11.33 7.81
C THR A 785 -1.95 11.39 8.34
N THR A 786 -2.42 12.55 8.79
CA THR A 786 -3.85 12.80 9.00
C THR A 786 -4.25 14.11 8.35
N ALA A 787 -5.55 14.24 8.06
CA ALA A 787 -6.12 15.45 7.51
C ALA A 787 -7.52 15.68 8.07
N PHE A 788 -7.91 16.94 8.14
CA PHE A 788 -9.24 17.34 8.59
C PHE A 788 -9.66 18.66 7.96
N ALA A 789 -10.96 18.89 7.93
CA ALA A 789 -11.56 20.11 7.41
C ALA A 789 -12.70 20.58 8.32
N VAL A 790 -12.84 21.90 8.45
CA VAL A 790 -13.87 22.56 9.27
C VAL A 790 -14.48 23.69 8.46
N GLY A 791 -15.80 23.84 8.51
CA GLY A 791 -16.50 24.91 7.82
C GLY A 791 -17.77 25.35 8.54
N ASP A 792 -18.16 26.59 8.34
CA ASP A 792 -19.43 27.14 8.81
C ASP A 792 -20.21 27.88 7.71
N ALA A 793 -21.48 28.15 7.99
CA ALA A 793 -22.41 28.80 7.07
C ALA A 793 -22.12 30.30 6.89
N GLU A 794 -21.18 30.87 7.65
CA GLU A 794 -20.76 32.27 7.52
C GLU A 794 -19.72 32.43 6.40
N GLY A 795 -19.21 31.34 5.82
CA GLY A 795 -18.18 31.38 4.78
C GLY A 795 -16.80 30.99 5.28
N ASN A 796 -16.63 30.70 6.57
CA ASN A 796 -15.34 30.34 7.14
C ASN A 796 -14.98 28.89 6.82
N LEU A 797 -13.74 28.65 6.40
CA LEU A 797 -13.22 27.35 5.99
C LEU A 797 -11.78 27.14 6.49
N VAL A 798 -11.49 25.96 7.02
CA VAL A 798 -10.13 25.52 7.38
C VAL A 798 -9.88 24.14 6.81
N ALA A 799 -8.70 23.95 6.19
CA ALA A 799 -8.18 22.65 5.79
C ALA A 799 -6.79 22.44 6.43
N VAL A 800 -6.56 21.28 7.02
CA VAL A 800 -5.27 20.94 7.64
C VAL A 800 -4.81 19.58 7.15
N THR A 801 -3.52 19.48 6.83
CA THR A 801 -2.82 18.20 6.66
C THR A 801 -1.59 18.21 7.56
N GLN A 802 -1.47 17.23 8.45
CA GLN A 802 -0.39 17.14 9.43
C GLN A 802 0.10 15.69 9.60
N THR A 803 1.35 15.50 10.01
CA THR A 803 2.01 14.20 9.93
C THR A 803 3.23 14.09 10.86
N LEU A 804 3.61 12.86 11.21
CA LEU A 804 4.96 12.53 11.72
C LEU A 804 5.94 12.18 10.59
N GLY A 805 5.45 11.97 9.37
CA GLY A 805 6.18 11.42 8.24
C GLY A 805 5.72 10.01 7.93
N THR A 806 6.41 9.01 8.48
CA THR A 806 5.96 7.61 8.40
C THR A 806 4.99 7.24 9.52
N TRP A 807 4.37 6.07 9.42
CA TRP A 807 3.64 5.50 10.54
C TRP A 807 4.58 5.29 11.73
N GLY A 808 4.11 5.70 12.91
CA GLY A 808 4.90 5.71 14.14
C GLY A 808 5.99 6.79 14.17
N GLY A 809 6.16 7.58 13.10
CA GLY A 809 7.28 8.49 12.94
C GLY A 809 8.61 7.75 13.14
N ASN A 810 9.41 8.20 14.09
CA ASN A 810 10.68 7.54 14.45
C ASN A 810 10.52 6.41 15.48
N PHE A 811 9.29 6.02 15.84
CA PHE A 811 8.94 4.99 16.83
C PHE A 811 9.40 5.26 18.25
N TYR A 812 9.92 6.45 18.54
CA TYR A 812 10.52 6.76 19.82
C TYR A 812 9.62 7.68 20.64
N VAL A 813 9.36 7.29 21.89
CA VAL A 813 8.68 8.13 22.89
C VAL A 813 9.68 8.46 23.99
N THR A 814 9.87 9.76 24.25
CA THR A 814 10.66 10.19 25.42
C THR A 814 9.90 9.82 26.69
N PRO A 815 10.54 9.11 27.64
CA PRO A 815 9.91 8.77 28.92
C PRO A 815 9.36 10.00 29.63
N GLY A 816 8.10 9.95 30.08
CA GLY A 816 7.44 11.05 30.78
C GLY A 816 6.87 12.16 29.89
N LEU A 817 6.97 12.06 28.55
CA LEU A 817 6.39 13.04 27.63
C LEU A 817 5.22 12.50 26.79
N GLY A 818 5.22 11.20 26.47
CA GLY A 818 4.04 10.50 25.93
C GLY A 818 3.71 10.74 24.45
N PHE A 819 4.59 11.31 23.64
CA PHE A 819 4.36 11.48 22.19
C PHE A 819 5.52 10.96 21.33
N LEU A 820 5.19 10.61 20.09
CA LEU A 820 6.13 10.18 19.04
C LEU A 820 6.70 11.39 18.28
N TYR A 821 7.90 11.24 17.74
CA TYR A 821 8.57 12.27 16.94
C TYR A 821 8.53 11.95 15.45
N ASN A 822 8.67 12.99 14.64
CA ASN A 822 8.88 12.84 13.21
C ASN A 822 10.20 12.13 12.85
N ASP A 823 10.29 11.60 11.64
CA ASP A 823 11.42 10.82 11.13
C ASP A 823 12.16 11.48 9.95
N LYS A 824 11.88 12.76 9.68
CA LYS A 824 12.20 13.39 8.39
C LYS A 824 13.63 13.83 8.16
N LEU A 825 14.51 13.61 9.13
CA LEU A 825 15.93 13.91 8.93
C LEU A 825 16.55 13.05 7.81
N THR A 826 15.95 11.90 7.49
CA THR A 826 16.35 11.00 6.41
C THR A 826 15.98 11.51 5.01
N SER A 827 15.11 12.51 4.89
CA SER A 827 14.45 12.86 3.62
C SER A 827 15.11 13.98 2.82
N TYR A 828 16.40 14.23 3.06
CA TYR A 828 17.15 15.35 2.49
C TYR A 828 18.28 14.93 1.55
N GLY A 829 18.49 15.72 0.50
CA GLY A 829 19.63 15.56 -0.39
C GLY A 829 20.95 15.77 0.35
N THR A 830 21.97 15.02 -0.07
CA THR A 830 23.32 15.08 0.51
C THR A 830 24.25 16.05 -0.19
N ASP A 831 23.87 16.55 -1.38
CA ASP A 831 24.59 17.61 -2.09
C ASP A 831 24.22 18.99 -1.51
N PRO A 832 25.17 19.74 -0.92
CA PRO A 832 24.89 21.06 -0.34
C PRO A 832 24.39 22.10 -1.36
N GLY A 833 24.67 21.92 -2.66
CA GLY A 833 24.24 22.81 -3.73
C GLY A 833 22.87 22.51 -4.32
N SER A 834 22.18 21.46 -3.85
CA SER A 834 20.91 21.02 -4.39
C SER A 834 19.71 21.55 -3.61
N TYR A 835 18.59 21.78 -4.32
CA TYR A 835 17.29 22.02 -3.68
C TYR A 835 16.95 20.84 -2.76
N GLY A 836 16.50 21.14 -1.54
CA GLY A 836 16.18 20.11 -0.55
C GLY A 836 17.40 19.48 0.13
N ALA A 837 18.58 20.11 0.06
CA ALA A 837 19.76 19.70 0.83
C ALA A 837 19.54 19.80 2.35
N ARG A 838 20.21 18.92 3.12
CA ARG A 838 20.19 18.89 4.59
C ARG A 838 21.01 20.04 5.19
N LEU A 839 20.53 21.27 5.01
CA LEU A 839 21.17 22.45 5.58
C LEU A 839 20.68 22.68 7.01
N PRO A 840 21.54 23.19 7.92
CA PRO A 840 21.10 23.65 9.23
C PRO A 840 19.87 24.53 9.08
N TYR A 841 18.87 24.30 9.93
CA TYR A 841 17.65 25.09 9.95
C TYR A 841 16.72 24.98 8.73
N ALA A 842 17.01 24.13 7.76
CA ALA A 842 16.13 23.92 6.60
C ALA A 842 14.77 23.34 7.03
N ARG A 843 13.70 23.82 6.40
CA ARG A 843 12.35 23.25 6.52
C ARG A 843 12.17 22.09 5.55
N HIS A 844 11.53 21.03 6.02
CA HIS A 844 11.28 19.83 5.21
C HIS A 844 10.31 20.13 4.06
N GLY A 845 10.65 19.71 2.84
CA GLY A 845 9.73 19.69 1.71
C GLY A 845 8.75 18.52 1.82
N SER A 846 7.54 18.66 1.27
CA SER A 846 6.53 17.60 1.32
C SER A 846 5.52 17.72 0.18
N THR A 847 4.55 16.80 0.14
CA THR A 847 3.45 16.74 -0.83
C THR A 847 2.08 17.00 -0.21
N LEU A 848 2.03 17.52 1.03
CA LEU A 848 0.79 17.92 1.70
C LEU A 848 -0.03 18.86 0.80
N ALA A 849 -1.35 18.73 0.81
CA ALA A 849 -2.23 19.52 -0.05
C ALA A 849 -3.55 19.91 0.65
N PRO A 850 -3.54 20.57 1.82
CA PRO A 850 -4.75 21.19 2.36
C PRO A 850 -5.28 22.18 1.34
N THR A 851 -6.56 22.08 0.98
CA THR A 851 -7.11 22.78 -0.19
C THR A 851 -8.45 23.43 0.14
N ILE A 852 -8.62 24.69 -0.29
CA ILE A 852 -9.88 25.43 -0.24
C ILE A 852 -10.24 25.84 -1.67
N VAL A 853 -11.50 25.59 -2.06
CA VAL A 853 -12.04 25.94 -3.37
C VAL A 853 -13.16 26.95 -3.20
N PHE A 854 -13.19 27.92 -4.10
CA PHE A 854 -14.22 28.94 -4.21
C PHE A 854 -14.93 28.82 -5.56
N ARG A 855 -16.25 29.01 -5.56
CA ARG A 855 -17.00 29.18 -6.82
C ARG A 855 -16.75 30.57 -7.39
N GLY A 856 -16.49 30.65 -8.69
CA GLY A 856 -16.21 31.91 -9.36
C GLY A 856 -14.81 32.45 -9.08
N GLU A 857 -14.49 33.56 -9.75
CA GLU A 857 -13.20 34.25 -9.66
C GLU A 857 -13.41 35.75 -9.41
N GLY A 858 -12.33 36.46 -9.02
CA GLY A 858 -12.38 37.89 -8.75
C GLY A 858 -13.43 38.28 -7.71
N SER A 859 -14.23 39.31 -8.00
CA SER A 859 -15.27 39.82 -7.11
C SER A 859 -16.51 38.91 -6.98
N ALA A 860 -16.72 37.99 -7.93
CA ALA A 860 -17.81 37.02 -7.91
C ALA A 860 -17.50 35.79 -7.04
N ARG A 861 -16.28 35.70 -6.50
CA ARG A 861 -15.80 34.55 -5.75
C ARG A 861 -16.61 34.33 -4.47
N ARG A 862 -17.02 33.08 -4.22
CA ARG A 862 -17.74 32.65 -3.02
C ARG A 862 -17.11 31.39 -2.43
N PRO A 863 -16.89 31.31 -1.10
CA PRO A 863 -16.35 30.11 -0.47
C PRO A 863 -17.24 28.91 -0.79
N TRP A 864 -16.64 27.76 -1.11
CA TRP A 864 -17.40 26.58 -1.52
C TRP A 864 -17.08 25.34 -0.70
N PHE A 865 -15.85 24.86 -0.71
CA PHE A 865 -15.48 23.69 0.09
C PHE A 865 -14.02 23.68 0.51
N ALA A 866 -13.74 22.94 1.57
CA ALA A 866 -12.41 22.66 2.06
C ALA A 866 -12.19 21.14 2.12
N LEU A 867 -11.01 20.69 1.73
CA LEU A 867 -10.61 19.29 1.83
C LEU A 867 -9.13 19.13 2.11
N GLY A 868 -8.78 17.97 2.66
CA GLY A 868 -7.41 17.51 2.83
C GLY A 868 -7.37 15.99 2.78
N ALA A 869 -6.18 15.43 2.61
CA ALA A 869 -5.99 13.99 2.56
C ALA A 869 -4.69 13.54 3.22
N ALA A 870 -4.62 12.25 3.51
CA ALA A 870 -3.50 11.54 4.10
C ALA A 870 -3.11 10.33 3.25
N GLY A 871 -1.86 9.85 3.40
CA GLY A 871 -1.36 8.64 2.74
C GLY A 871 -0.18 8.88 1.79
N ASN A 872 0.74 9.80 2.12
CA ASN A 872 1.89 10.20 1.31
C ASN A 872 1.53 10.50 -0.17
N ALA A 873 1.94 9.65 -1.11
CA ALA A 873 1.66 9.85 -2.54
C ALA A 873 0.16 9.82 -2.85
N TRP A 874 -0.65 9.23 -1.98
CA TRP A 874 -2.11 9.28 -2.07
C TRP A 874 -2.70 10.64 -1.68
N ILE A 875 -1.97 11.54 -1.01
CA ILE A 875 -2.49 12.83 -0.55
C ILE A 875 -2.99 13.66 -1.73
N THR A 876 -2.09 13.98 -2.66
CA THR A 876 -2.44 14.78 -3.84
C THR A 876 -3.45 14.04 -4.72
N SER A 877 -3.42 12.71 -4.73
CA SER A 877 -4.33 11.89 -5.54
C SER A 877 -5.75 11.89 -5.01
N ALA A 878 -5.90 11.72 -3.70
CA ALA A 878 -7.18 11.77 -3.03
C ALA A 878 -7.76 13.19 -3.07
N VAL A 879 -6.95 14.24 -2.90
CA VAL A 879 -7.40 15.64 -3.06
C VAL A 879 -7.87 15.90 -4.49
N TYR A 880 -7.07 15.52 -5.50
CA TYR A 880 -7.41 15.70 -6.91
C TYR A 880 -8.74 15.02 -7.28
N GLN A 881 -8.90 13.76 -6.92
CA GLN A 881 -10.10 12.98 -7.28
C GLN A 881 -11.34 13.39 -6.48
N THR A 882 -11.18 13.76 -5.20
CA THR A 882 -12.29 14.28 -4.37
C THR A 882 -12.74 15.64 -4.90
N LEU A 883 -11.81 16.52 -5.28
CA LEU A 883 -12.11 17.81 -5.90
C LEU A 883 -12.87 17.64 -7.21
N VAL A 884 -12.42 16.75 -8.11
CA VAL A 884 -13.16 16.42 -9.35
C VAL A 884 -14.55 15.86 -9.03
N GLY A 885 -14.67 14.99 -8.01
CA GLY A 885 -15.96 14.47 -7.55
C GLY A 885 -16.93 15.57 -7.09
N MET A 886 -16.45 16.53 -6.30
CA MET A 886 -17.29 17.61 -5.77
C MET A 886 -17.60 18.70 -6.81
N SER A 887 -16.64 19.00 -7.68
CA SER A 887 -16.73 20.12 -8.63
C SER A 887 -17.30 19.73 -9.99
N ASP A 888 -16.71 18.73 -10.65
CA ASP A 888 -17.10 18.32 -12.01
C ASP A 888 -18.28 17.33 -11.99
N LEU A 889 -18.29 16.39 -11.04
CA LEU A 889 -19.35 15.37 -10.94
C LEU A 889 -20.54 15.81 -10.06
N GLY A 890 -20.46 16.99 -9.43
CA GLY A 890 -21.53 17.57 -8.62
C GLY A 890 -21.89 16.77 -7.36
N LEU A 891 -20.97 15.95 -6.84
CA LEU A 891 -21.21 15.11 -5.67
C LEU A 891 -21.10 15.89 -4.36
N GLY A 892 -21.89 15.49 -3.36
CA GLY A 892 -21.67 15.91 -1.98
C GLY A 892 -20.36 15.36 -1.40
N PRO A 893 -19.85 15.94 -0.30
CA PRO A 893 -18.55 15.60 0.28
C PRO A 893 -18.42 14.10 0.60
N GLN A 894 -19.46 13.43 1.10
CA GLN A 894 -19.37 12.01 1.44
C GLN A 894 -19.24 11.13 0.20
N ARG A 895 -20.06 11.38 -0.83
CA ARG A 895 -20.00 10.60 -2.07
C ARG A 895 -18.69 10.82 -2.81
N ALA A 896 -18.15 12.04 -2.80
CA ALA A 896 -16.85 12.34 -3.39
C ALA A 896 -15.72 11.58 -2.68
N LEU A 897 -15.72 11.54 -1.34
CA LEU A 897 -14.74 10.77 -0.57
C LEU A 897 -14.85 9.26 -0.81
N GLU A 898 -16.03 8.76 -1.12
CA GLU A 898 -16.31 7.35 -1.40
C GLU A 898 -16.04 6.91 -2.84
N LEU A 899 -15.70 7.82 -3.75
CA LEU A 899 -15.31 7.44 -5.10
C LEU A 899 -14.07 6.53 -5.05
N PRO A 900 -13.98 5.52 -5.94
CA PRO A 900 -12.78 4.74 -6.10
C PRO A 900 -11.65 5.64 -6.62
N ARG A 901 -10.42 5.39 -6.16
CA ARG A 901 -9.25 6.21 -6.46
C ARG A 901 -8.23 5.48 -7.31
N PHE A 902 -7.49 6.23 -8.12
CA PHE A 902 -6.25 5.77 -8.74
C PHE A 902 -5.02 6.46 -8.16
N LEU A 903 -3.83 5.90 -8.40
CA LEU A 903 -2.55 6.58 -8.21
C LEU A 903 -1.58 6.16 -9.30
N SER A 904 -1.00 7.14 -10.00
CA SER A 904 -0.04 6.89 -11.06
C SER A 904 1.40 7.04 -10.55
N GLY A 905 2.22 6.01 -10.76
CA GLY A 905 3.68 6.15 -10.72
C GLY A 905 4.35 5.93 -9.35
N GLN A 906 3.70 5.28 -8.38
CA GLN A 906 4.36 4.85 -7.13
C GLN A 906 5.36 3.71 -7.34
N ARG A 907 5.08 2.82 -8.29
CA ARG A 907 5.94 1.68 -8.63
C ARG A 907 6.47 1.88 -10.03
N GLY A 908 7.70 2.36 -10.11
CA GLY A 908 8.40 2.62 -11.37
C GLY A 908 9.91 2.53 -11.16
N GLY A 909 10.42 1.31 -11.02
CA GLY A 909 11.86 1.09 -10.82
C GLY A 909 12.37 -0.35 -10.94
N GLY A 910 11.50 -1.37 -10.82
CA GLY A 910 11.92 -2.78 -10.87
C GLY A 910 12.01 -3.41 -12.28
N GLY A 911 12.17 -2.60 -13.33
CA GLY A 911 12.40 -3.09 -14.69
C GLY A 911 13.86 -2.96 -15.09
N ALA A 912 14.36 -3.86 -15.93
CA ALA A 912 15.68 -3.77 -16.57
C ALA A 912 15.98 -2.32 -17.04
N PRO A 913 17.26 -1.89 -17.07
CA PRO A 913 17.64 -0.54 -17.50
C PRO A 913 16.94 -0.16 -18.81
N GLY A 914 15.92 0.70 -18.74
CA GLY A 914 15.16 1.16 -19.91
C GLY A 914 13.65 0.88 -19.92
N SER A 915 13.09 -0.01 -19.09
CA SER A 915 11.62 -0.18 -19.00
C SER A 915 11.00 0.86 -18.07
N ARG A 916 10.26 1.82 -18.65
CA ARG A 916 9.90 3.10 -18.02
C ARG A 916 8.40 3.36 -17.86
N VAL A 917 7.53 2.36 -18.06
CA VAL A 917 6.06 2.52 -17.99
C VAL A 917 5.58 2.55 -16.53
N PRO A 918 4.94 3.63 -16.05
CA PRO A 918 4.43 3.72 -14.68
C PRO A 918 3.28 2.73 -14.46
N VAL A 919 3.29 2.03 -13.32
CA VAL A 919 2.12 1.28 -12.84
C VAL A 919 1.08 2.26 -12.32
N ILE A 920 -0.19 2.01 -12.65
CA ILE A 920 -1.36 2.72 -12.12
C ILE A 920 -2.04 1.82 -11.09
N ASP A 921 -2.00 2.21 -9.83
CA ASP A 921 -2.77 1.56 -8.77
C ASP A 921 -4.23 2.02 -8.88
N LEU A 922 -5.19 1.10 -8.87
CA LEU A 922 -6.63 1.35 -8.92
C LEU A 922 -7.33 0.67 -7.74
N GLU A 923 -8.11 1.42 -6.96
CA GLU A 923 -9.01 0.82 -5.97
C GLU A 923 -10.09 -0.06 -6.60
N ASP A 924 -10.64 -0.98 -5.81
CA ASP A 924 -11.89 -1.65 -6.19
C ASP A 924 -12.99 -0.60 -6.48
N GLY A 925 -13.80 -0.83 -7.52
CA GLY A 925 -14.95 0.02 -7.85
C GLY A 925 -14.89 0.72 -9.21
N PHE A 926 -13.83 0.52 -9.99
CA PHE A 926 -13.85 0.83 -11.43
C PHE A 926 -14.59 -0.26 -12.20
N SER A 927 -15.35 0.14 -13.22
CA SER A 927 -16.07 -0.79 -14.10
C SER A 927 -15.08 -1.72 -14.81
N PRO A 928 -15.41 -3.01 -14.98
CA PRO A 928 -14.57 -3.94 -15.73
C PRO A 928 -14.31 -3.46 -17.17
N ASP A 929 -15.27 -2.75 -17.78
CA ASP A 929 -15.12 -2.19 -19.13
C ASP A 929 -14.10 -1.05 -19.18
N VAL A 930 -14.02 -0.24 -18.11
CA VAL A 930 -13.02 0.81 -17.97
C VAL A 930 -11.63 0.20 -17.83
N VAL A 931 -11.47 -0.77 -16.93
CA VAL A 931 -10.20 -1.46 -16.70
C VAL A 931 -9.71 -2.15 -17.98
N ALA A 932 -10.59 -2.83 -18.72
CA ALA A 932 -10.27 -3.45 -19.99
C ALA A 932 -9.80 -2.41 -21.03
N THR A 933 -10.59 -1.33 -21.20
CA THR A 933 -10.27 -0.27 -22.15
C THR A 933 -8.92 0.39 -21.86
N LEU A 934 -8.59 0.66 -20.59
CA LEU A 934 -7.29 1.25 -20.23
C LEU A 934 -6.13 0.28 -20.49
N ARG A 935 -6.31 -1.03 -20.29
CA ARG A 935 -5.29 -2.03 -20.66
C ARG A 935 -5.05 -2.04 -22.17
N ASP A 936 -6.12 -1.97 -22.96
CA ASP A 936 -6.04 -1.90 -24.42
C ASP A 936 -5.34 -0.61 -24.90
N MET A 937 -5.48 0.50 -24.17
CA MET A 937 -4.71 1.74 -24.41
C MET A 937 -3.21 1.59 -24.09
N GLY A 938 -2.80 0.53 -23.38
CA GLY A 938 -1.40 0.25 -23.02
C GLY A 938 -1.03 0.57 -21.57
N TYR A 939 -2.00 0.82 -20.68
CA TYR A 939 -1.70 1.02 -19.27
C TYR A 939 -1.38 -0.28 -18.54
N ARG A 940 -0.39 -0.22 -17.64
CA ARG A 940 -0.15 -1.26 -16.64
C ARG A 940 -0.94 -0.93 -15.37
N LEU A 941 -2.03 -1.66 -15.15
CA LEU A 941 -2.95 -1.44 -14.02
C LEU A 941 -2.73 -2.49 -12.92
N GLU A 942 -2.70 -2.07 -11.67
CA GLU A 942 -2.72 -2.92 -10.48
C GLU A 942 -3.95 -2.61 -9.64
N MET A 943 -4.76 -3.63 -9.35
CA MET A 943 -5.93 -3.46 -8.47
C MET A 943 -5.50 -3.56 -7.02
N ILE A 944 -5.93 -2.60 -6.19
CA ILE A 944 -5.74 -2.59 -4.74
C ILE A 944 -7.11 -2.73 -4.06
N SER A 945 -7.25 -3.72 -3.17
CA SER A 945 -8.56 -4.09 -2.61
C SER A 945 -8.91 -3.41 -1.29
N LEU A 946 -10.20 -3.09 -1.10
CA LEU A 946 -10.72 -2.37 0.05
C LEU A 946 -10.65 -3.19 1.36
N LYS A 947 -9.58 -2.99 2.13
CA LYS A 947 -9.61 -2.86 3.61
C LYS A 947 -8.32 -2.21 4.15
N GLY A 948 -8.47 -1.14 4.91
CA GLY A 948 -7.40 -0.45 5.64
C GLY A 948 -6.71 0.65 4.81
N GLU A 949 -6.23 1.69 5.50
CA GLU A 949 -5.44 2.79 4.93
C GLU A 949 -4.26 2.31 4.07
N LEU A 950 -3.78 1.11 4.38
CA LEU A 950 -2.64 0.46 3.76
C LEU A 950 -2.81 0.37 2.25
N ARG A 951 -2.35 1.46 1.59
CA ARG A 951 -2.27 1.71 0.15
C ARG A 951 -3.43 2.51 -0.49
N MET A 952 -4.27 3.25 0.25
CA MET A 952 -5.44 3.93 -0.36
C MET A 952 -5.65 5.41 0.04
N GLY A 953 -4.90 5.86 1.05
CA GLY A 953 -5.08 7.19 1.63
C GLY A 953 -6.45 7.41 2.29
N TYR A 954 -6.58 8.54 2.97
CA TYR A 954 -7.81 8.98 3.64
C TYR A 954 -8.09 10.43 3.26
N GLY A 955 -9.36 10.84 3.16
CA GLY A 955 -9.76 12.23 2.93
C GLY A 955 -10.74 12.77 3.96
N ALA A 956 -10.69 14.08 4.18
CA ALA A 956 -11.67 14.85 4.95
C ALA A 956 -12.18 16.01 4.09
N ALA A 957 -13.49 16.26 4.11
CA ALA A 957 -14.11 17.30 3.29
C ALA A 957 -15.35 17.91 3.95
N VAL A 958 -15.49 19.23 3.80
CA VAL A 958 -16.69 20.01 4.15
C VAL A 958 -17.08 20.91 2.98
N MET A 959 -18.38 21.10 2.76
CA MET A 959 -18.94 21.91 1.67
C MET A 959 -20.00 22.86 2.22
N ILE A 960 -19.93 24.13 1.83
CA ILE A 960 -20.94 25.15 2.08
C ILE A 960 -22.02 25.02 1.00
N ASP A 961 -23.27 24.91 1.45
CA ASP A 961 -24.48 24.73 0.63
C ASP A 961 -25.56 25.70 1.13
N GLY A 962 -25.47 26.95 0.65
CA GLY A 962 -26.30 28.05 1.12
C GLY A 962 -26.07 28.34 2.61
N ALA A 963 -27.13 28.31 3.41
CA ALA A 963 -27.07 28.52 4.86
C ALA A 963 -26.70 27.24 5.66
N ARG A 964 -26.26 26.19 4.96
CA ARG A 964 -25.89 24.90 5.57
C ARG A 964 -24.47 24.53 5.19
N VAL A 965 -23.85 23.71 6.02
CA VAL A 965 -22.58 23.06 5.75
C VAL A 965 -22.80 21.56 5.83
N ARG A 966 -22.26 20.86 4.84
CA ARG A 966 -22.26 19.41 4.69
C ARG A 966 -20.85 18.89 4.94
N GLY A 967 -20.69 17.81 5.69
CA GLY A 967 -19.40 17.16 5.95
C GLY A 967 -19.44 15.68 5.63
N GLY A 968 -18.36 15.13 5.08
CA GLY A 968 -18.20 13.69 4.86
C GLY A 968 -17.02 13.12 5.64
N GLY A 969 -17.09 11.86 6.06
CA GLY A 969 -16.00 11.13 6.69
C GLY A 969 -15.60 9.90 5.87
N ASP A 970 -14.34 9.79 5.46
CA ASP A 970 -13.90 8.75 4.52
C ASP A 970 -13.87 7.35 5.16
N PRO A 971 -14.62 6.38 4.61
CA PRO A 971 -14.84 5.01 5.14
C PRO A 971 -13.57 4.16 5.23
N ARG A 972 -12.46 4.58 4.62
CA ARG A 972 -11.19 3.84 4.63
C ARG A 972 -10.48 3.88 5.98
N ARG A 973 -10.83 4.82 6.86
CA ARG A 973 -10.41 4.90 8.27
C ARG A 973 -11.62 5.04 9.21
N ALA A 974 -11.36 5.19 10.50
CA ALA A 974 -12.37 5.55 11.51
C ALA A 974 -12.98 6.96 11.33
N GLY A 975 -12.63 7.69 10.25
CA GLY A 975 -13.03 9.08 10.08
C GLY A 975 -14.54 9.32 10.14
N THR A 976 -14.94 10.48 10.62
CA THR A 976 -16.35 10.86 10.67
C THR A 976 -16.49 12.32 10.30
N ALA A 977 -17.71 12.70 9.97
CA ALA A 977 -18.12 14.08 10.02
C ALA A 977 -19.22 14.24 11.07
N GLY A 978 -19.26 15.42 11.70
CA GLY A 978 -20.35 15.82 12.57
C GLY A 978 -20.66 17.29 12.35
N ALA A 979 -21.84 17.72 12.78
CA ALA A 979 -22.34 19.05 12.50
C ALA A 979 -22.99 19.70 13.73
N ILE A 980 -22.98 21.03 13.75
CA ILE A 980 -23.76 21.84 14.68
C ILE A 980 -25.12 22.11 14.04
N ALA A 981 -26.21 21.70 14.69
CA ALA A 981 -27.55 21.97 14.20
C ALA A 981 -27.78 23.48 14.00
N GLY A 982 -28.57 23.83 12.98
CA GLY A 982 -29.10 25.18 12.86
C GLY A 982 -30.11 25.46 13.97
N ALA A 983 -30.24 26.72 14.40
CA ALA A 983 -31.41 27.11 15.18
C ALA A 983 -32.66 26.77 14.34
N SER A 984 -33.63 26.05 14.92
CA SER A 984 -34.92 25.90 14.25
C SER A 984 -35.42 27.31 13.95
N ALA A 985 -35.82 27.54 12.69
CA ALA A 985 -36.55 28.74 12.34
C ALA A 985 -37.87 28.69 13.11
N GLY A 986 -37.86 29.19 14.34
CA GLY A 986 -39.06 29.46 15.10
C GLY A 986 -39.87 30.42 14.24
N THR A 987 -41.06 29.96 13.84
CA THR A 987 -42.13 30.80 13.31
C THR A 987 -42.19 32.10 14.09
N LYS A 988 -41.75 33.19 13.45
CA LYS A 988 -42.20 34.53 13.75
C LYS A 988 -43.31 34.88 12.77
#